data_AF-A0A8C5LNN6-F1
#
_entry.id   AF-A0A8C5LNN6-F1
#
_cell.length_a   1.000
_cell.length_b   1.000
_cell.length_c   1.000
_cell.angle_alpha   90.00
_cell.angle_beta   90.00
_cell.angle_gamma   90.00
#
_symmetry.space_group_name_H-M   'P 1'
#
loop_
_entity.id
_entity.type
_entity.pdbx_description
1 polymer ?
#
loop_
_entity_poly.entity_id
_entity_poly.type
_entity_poly.pdbx_seq_one_letter_code
_entity_poly.pdbx_strand_id
1 'polypeptide(L)'
;LFDETFSPIFPPDWKDIDVQQCILQAEESHRKIRQQLPRGPNYSMRSEVNRLKKTLLVLDPFSTWSPKELAVAGFYGTGLSNSSQCFCCGLVLCRQSLSVSLKTNHQKFNPSCEFTQSIESGNISKYDVRPQPSVDVSDNEAMESEDQRLQSFTTWPAYAMIEPTALAQTCSRPKCSLCFGSFRSVFFFFRFISVHSLRRDHVQCFSSLLGIWVQIVNFPPFIYLYIYLSIYLFMYFFFIFTDGENKIFQHHEDVKALTNELIMIYNDTAFRKSSPFGNAFEISIDLKSLFADVSVTLKDTKNQPVQQLSLPDILSILSEITMIEGEAGSGKSALLKKIAILWASGTCPILSRFSLVFYISVSSIENQQSLSQIIQTQVLGHTVSLREEALWEIIKHLGNKVLFLVDDYSEMDIVPKVIEELLLRNPSNRLSLAVAVRSGMGRKLRQYARTVLRIEEFPLYSTLYLLKKLFSDNIVWLQTFLATLEMSKSLQATLKTPLMGLALCSYRSQNPNATEVSDTHIFKVYLMYHMIKFPLSAEKVKSLISSCGELALKGLVESCFDFTDDDLSQLGIESEEAIRFGLLNKYTAQRLRPRYRFFHPSFQEFVAGKRLSELLESENQDVLDKGFHYLSYIDTFLKIVGRYHYLLKYALRNSAKATVNILTHLFSLYDSHKALDCQVDSKEHLQRHPELEIQEELLTYILNGLFSLNLDSHKLNLLLTFAVEAGIQCQFLSDCAPKIKEFLTGKMFYYDLNPVFTKSDQNILLFIESYPESISLLSGIQCTISPNNSMKMIDFSSISQIPESFGIPSIESEYLNAFLHLDDLKLDKQKKLDDSNKVLSLFPQEITISDALVRAFSSLLGNKAPVCHISASCVNKNNFPQSNCEKMKVLFSVSDRIKLTLSDCSDFILNNWPAIQVHLDSFRGCTIQVLHMSEEEQRMILSMSSLESLNIYINDYCAHTRVVKLRSSIYKTVSAISNVYDACILLLSLIAKSPNCLAAETLKNFTSLEVLNLVGQKITDRNVSESLAVALGSLDHLKTLHLSGGTGMLQVANLVIGQLQNLHNLQFLTMAEMMDDESIVQLAKAGYFRRLRKLELHINNEITESGWREFFQTADNLPELSDLDISRIFTHQIKCHATTVTSFVRFVSRLRSVVKIIMYGWLLDEGDVKMFNAMKENHPQASSLILTFRWVLPFSPKIEN
;
A
#
# COMPACT_ATOMS: atom_id res chain seq x y z
N LEU A 1 -23.57 -4.52 -22.42
CA LEU A 1 -22.64 -4.11 -23.50
C LEU A 1 -21.22 -4.39 -23.02
N PHE A 2 -20.56 -5.31 -23.70
CA PHE A 2 -19.13 -5.65 -23.56
C PHE A 2 -18.33 -4.55 -24.26
N ASP A 3 -17.21 -4.12 -23.66
CA ASP A 3 -16.27 -3.22 -24.33
C ASP A 3 -15.06 -4.05 -24.74
N GLU A 4 -14.97 -4.38 -26.03
CA GLU A 4 -13.83 -5.12 -26.61
C GLU A 4 -12.49 -4.38 -26.46
N THR A 5 -12.52 -3.10 -26.06
CA THR A 5 -11.30 -2.30 -25.83
C THR A 5 -10.78 -2.35 -24.39
N PHE A 6 -11.43 -3.12 -23.51
CA PHE A 6 -11.01 -3.24 -22.11
C PHE A 6 -9.89 -4.27 -21.94
N SER A 7 -8.68 -3.80 -21.68
CA SER A 7 -7.61 -4.59 -21.06
C SER A 7 -7.51 -4.19 -19.57
N PRO A 8 -7.74 -5.11 -18.61
CA PRO A 8 -7.40 -4.84 -17.22
C PRO A 8 -5.91 -4.51 -17.13
N ILE A 9 -5.59 -3.46 -16.41
CA ILE A 9 -4.21 -3.04 -16.20
C ILE A 9 -3.69 -3.85 -15.03
N PHE A 10 -2.86 -4.84 -15.32
CA PHE A 10 -2.14 -5.57 -14.30
C PHE A 10 -0.76 -4.94 -14.09
N PRO A 11 -0.22 -4.99 -12.86
CA PRO A 11 1.18 -4.67 -12.63
C PRO A 11 2.09 -5.45 -13.60
N PRO A 12 3.28 -4.91 -13.95
CA PRO A 12 4.26 -5.63 -14.77
C PRO A 12 4.63 -7.01 -14.21
N ASP A 13 4.41 -7.21 -12.92
CA ASP A 13 4.75 -8.41 -12.18
C ASP A 13 3.68 -9.52 -12.32
N TRP A 14 2.50 -9.18 -12.87
CA TRP A 14 1.29 -10.00 -12.98
C TRP A 14 1.01 -10.41 -14.43
N LYS A 15 2.07 -10.61 -15.22
CA LYS A 15 2.02 -10.86 -16.68
C LYS A 15 1.25 -12.12 -17.08
N ASP A 16 1.15 -13.09 -16.18
CA ASP A 16 0.65 -14.42 -16.50
C ASP A 16 -0.84 -14.59 -16.15
N ILE A 17 -1.52 -13.58 -15.59
CA ILE A 17 -2.91 -13.72 -15.16
C ILE A 17 -3.87 -14.03 -16.32
N ASP A 18 -4.83 -14.93 -16.07
CA ASP A 18 -5.97 -15.15 -16.96
C ASP A 18 -6.89 -13.92 -16.93
N VAL A 19 -6.56 -12.99 -17.82
CA VAL A 19 -7.29 -11.75 -18.10
C VAL A 19 -8.76 -12.04 -18.40
N GLN A 20 -9.07 -13.15 -19.07
CA GLN A 20 -10.42 -13.47 -19.52
C GLN A 20 -11.31 -13.88 -18.34
N GLN A 21 -10.77 -14.68 -17.41
CA GLN A 21 -11.46 -15.04 -16.17
C GLN A 21 -11.72 -13.80 -15.29
N CYS A 22 -10.74 -12.90 -15.18
CA CYS A 22 -10.89 -11.63 -14.44
C CYS A 22 -12.00 -10.75 -15.04
N ILE A 23 -12.05 -10.64 -16.37
CA ILE A 23 -13.08 -9.87 -17.09
C ILE A 23 -14.47 -10.44 -16.79
N LEU A 24 -14.64 -11.77 -16.86
CA LEU A 24 -15.93 -12.42 -16.61
C LEU A 24 -16.46 -12.16 -15.20
N GLN A 25 -15.60 -12.29 -14.17
CA GLN A 25 -15.98 -11.99 -12.78
C GLN A 25 -16.40 -10.52 -12.60
N ALA A 26 -15.62 -9.59 -13.17
CA ALA A 26 -15.95 -8.17 -13.14
C ALA A 26 -17.30 -7.88 -13.82
N GLU A 27 -17.65 -8.58 -14.90
CA GLU A 27 -18.94 -8.38 -15.58
C GLU A 27 -20.15 -8.79 -14.78
N GLU A 28 -20.04 -9.87 -14.03
CA GLU A 28 -21.14 -10.31 -13.18
C GLU A 28 -21.48 -9.24 -12.13
N SER A 29 -20.44 -8.66 -11.50
CA SER A 29 -20.60 -7.55 -10.56
C SER A 29 -21.22 -6.32 -11.24
N HIS A 30 -20.75 -5.95 -12.43
CA HIS A 30 -21.28 -4.82 -13.19
C HIS A 30 -22.74 -5.03 -13.62
N ARG A 31 -23.15 -6.26 -13.96
CA ARG A 31 -24.55 -6.57 -14.28
C ARG A 31 -25.45 -6.33 -13.07
N LYS A 32 -25.04 -6.78 -11.87
CA LYS A 32 -25.77 -6.56 -10.62
C LYS A 32 -25.94 -5.06 -10.33
N ILE A 33 -24.89 -4.26 -10.51
CA ILE A 33 -24.95 -2.79 -10.33
C ILE A 33 -25.96 -2.14 -11.29
N ARG A 34 -25.92 -2.50 -12.58
CA ARG A 34 -26.83 -1.93 -13.59
C ARG A 34 -28.30 -2.28 -13.34
N GLN A 35 -28.59 -3.40 -12.69
CA GLN A 35 -29.95 -3.80 -12.32
C GLN A 35 -30.54 -2.96 -11.18
N GLN A 36 -29.69 -2.43 -10.29
CA GLN A 36 -30.11 -1.63 -9.13
C GLN A 36 -30.41 -0.16 -9.49
N LEU A 37 -29.97 0.30 -10.67
CA LEU A 37 -30.08 1.71 -11.07
C LEU A 37 -31.29 1.97 -11.96
N PRO A 38 -31.98 3.12 -11.78
CA PRO A 38 -33.17 3.44 -12.56
C PRO A 38 -32.83 3.63 -14.04
N ARG A 39 -33.72 3.19 -14.94
CA ARG A 39 -33.60 3.39 -16.39
C ARG A 39 -34.35 4.64 -16.83
N GLY A 40 -33.77 5.43 -17.74
CA GLY A 40 -34.38 6.66 -18.28
C GLY A 40 -33.75 7.95 -17.75
N PRO A 41 -34.26 9.13 -18.16
CA PRO A 41 -33.70 10.41 -17.80
C PRO A 41 -33.88 10.74 -16.32
N ASN A 42 -32.81 11.20 -15.66
CA ASN A 42 -32.85 11.77 -14.31
C ASN A 42 -32.78 13.30 -14.36
N TYR A 43 -33.95 13.89 -14.25
CA TYR A 43 -34.16 15.32 -14.39
C TYR A 43 -33.66 16.18 -13.21
N SER A 44 -33.45 15.59 -12.04
CA SER A 44 -32.78 16.29 -10.92
C SER A 44 -31.30 16.58 -11.21
N MET A 45 -30.70 15.82 -12.13
CA MET A 45 -29.28 15.85 -12.49
C MET A 45 -28.99 16.57 -13.82
N ARG A 46 -29.94 17.37 -14.34
CA ARG A 46 -29.72 18.18 -15.55
C ARG A 46 -28.74 19.33 -15.36
N SER A 47 -28.59 19.82 -14.14
CA SER A 47 -27.58 20.84 -13.84
C SER A 47 -26.20 20.22 -13.73
N GLU A 48 -25.25 20.73 -14.50
CA GLU A 48 -23.84 20.34 -14.40
C GLU A 48 -23.31 20.54 -12.98
N VAL A 49 -23.71 21.60 -12.28
CA VAL A 49 -23.33 21.84 -10.86
C VAL A 49 -23.85 20.73 -9.95
N ASN A 50 -25.09 20.28 -10.12
CA ASN A 50 -25.63 19.18 -9.31
C ASN A 50 -24.89 17.86 -9.59
N ARG A 51 -24.54 17.61 -10.86
CA ARG A 51 -23.72 16.43 -11.24
C ARG A 51 -22.33 16.50 -10.62
N LEU A 52 -21.67 17.67 -10.65
CA LEU A 52 -20.39 17.90 -9.98
C LEU A 52 -20.50 17.63 -8.48
N LYS A 53 -21.46 18.26 -7.80
CA LYS A 53 -21.68 18.11 -6.34
C LYS A 53 -21.92 16.66 -5.94
N LYS A 54 -22.84 15.97 -6.64
CA LYS A 54 -23.13 14.57 -6.35
C LYS A 54 -21.89 13.69 -6.56
N THR A 55 -21.17 13.91 -7.65
CA THR A 55 -19.98 13.12 -7.99
C THR A 55 -18.84 13.37 -7.00
N LEU A 56 -18.60 14.61 -6.58
CA LEU A 56 -17.58 14.96 -5.58
C LEU A 56 -17.77 14.25 -4.24
N LEU A 57 -19.02 13.90 -3.87
CA LEU A 57 -19.34 13.23 -2.61
C LEU A 57 -19.15 11.70 -2.67
N VAL A 58 -19.19 11.10 -3.86
CA VAL A 58 -19.32 9.63 -3.99
C VAL A 58 -18.22 8.99 -4.85
N LEU A 59 -17.45 9.78 -5.58
CA LEU A 59 -16.43 9.27 -6.49
C LEU A 59 -15.20 8.80 -5.69
N ASP A 60 -14.73 7.61 -6.05
CA ASP A 60 -13.48 7.08 -5.52
C ASP A 60 -12.28 7.98 -5.88
N PRO A 61 -11.39 8.30 -4.93
CA PRO A 61 -10.19 9.11 -5.18
C PRO A 61 -9.30 8.58 -6.31
N PHE A 62 -9.27 7.26 -6.57
CA PHE A 62 -8.51 6.59 -7.62
C PHE A 62 -9.20 6.56 -8.98
N SER A 63 -10.38 7.18 -9.10
CA SER A 63 -11.04 7.25 -10.39
C SER A 63 -10.14 7.92 -11.44
N THR A 64 -9.97 7.24 -12.56
CA THR A 64 -9.28 7.76 -13.77
C THR A 64 -10.07 8.87 -14.47
N TRP A 65 -11.33 9.07 -14.10
CA TRP A 65 -12.19 10.14 -14.59
C TRP A 65 -12.42 11.16 -13.49
N SER A 66 -12.17 12.44 -13.80
CA SER A 66 -12.48 13.51 -12.85
C SER A 66 -13.98 13.81 -12.77
N PRO A 67 -14.49 14.33 -11.63
CA PRO A 67 -15.87 14.82 -11.51
C PRO A 67 -16.25 15.80 -12.63
N LYS A 68 -15.32 16.69 -13.01
CA LYS A 68 -15.49 17.60 -14.14
C LYS A 68 -15.66 16.89 -15.48
N GLU A 69 -14.87 15.86 -15.79
CA GLU A 69 -15.03 15.10 -17.03
C GLU A 69 -16.38 14.38 -17.09
N LEU A 70 -16.81 13.80 -15.97
CA LEU A 70 -18.12 13.16 -15.85
C LEU A 70 -19.26 14.16 -16.06
N ALA A 71 -19.24 15.28 -15.33
CA ALA A 71 -20.31 16.27 -15.39
C ALA A 71 -20.48 16.91 -16.78
N VAL A 72 -19.36 17.19 -17.46
CA VAL A 72 -19.33 17.72 -18.84
C VAL A 72 -19.81 16.68 -19.86
N ALA A 73 -19.59 15.39 -19.61
CA ALA A 73 -20.09 14.30 -20.46
C ALA A 73 -21.55 13.93 -20.16
N GLY A 74 -22.21 14.60 -19.21
CA GLY A 74 -23.59 14.36 -18.82
C GLY A 74 -23.75 13.22 -17.80
N PHE A 75 -22.68 12.79 -17.15
CA PHE A 75 -22.67 11.74 -16.14
C PHE A 75 -22.61 12.29 -14.72
N TYR A 76 -23.14 11.53 -13.76
CA TYR A 76 -22.95 11.73 -12.32
C TYR A 76 -22.59 10.40 -11.64
N GLY A 77 -21.80 10.45 -10.57
CA GLY A 77 -21.50 9.29 -9.73
C GLY A 77 -22.74 8.76 -9.02
N THR A 78 -22.97 7.45 -9.05
CA THR A 78 -24.19 6.84 -8.49
C THR A 78 -24.08 6.53 -7.00
N GLY A 79 -22.86 6.36 -6.49
CA GLY A 79 -22.57 5.86 -5.14
C GLY A 79 -22.56 4.33 -5.02
N LEU A 80 -22.85 3.60 -6.10
CA LEU A 80 -22.72 2.14 -6.16
C LEU A 80 -21.39 1.77 -6.83
N SER A 81 -20.38 1.46 -6.02
CA SER A 81 -19.00 1.23 -6.49
C SER A 81 -18.54 2.42 -7.38
N ASN A 82 -17.73 2.17 -8.41
CA ASN A 82 -17.20 3.19 -9.32
C ASN A 82 -18.13 3.51 -10.50
N SER A 83 -19.43 3.27 -10.36
CA SER A 83 -20.38 3.44 -11.46
C SER A 83 -20.88 4.89 -11.62
N SER A 84 -21.03 5.28 -12.88
CA SER A 84 -21.48 6.60 -13.31
C SER A 84 -22.68 6.48 -14.24
N GLN A 85 -23.66 7.37 -14.11
CA GLN A 85 -24.90 7.32 -14.88
C GLN A 85 -25.15 8.61 -15.65
N CYS A 86 -25.55 8.48 -16.92
CA CYS A 86 -25.98 9.61 -17.73
C CYS A 86 -27.33 10.14 -17.26
N PHE A 87 -27.44 11.46 -17.04
CA PHE A 87 -28.71 12.09 -16.66
C PHE A 87 -29.78 12.04 -17.76
N CYS A 88 -29.37 11.97 -19.02
CA CYS A 88 -30.27 12.08 -20.17
C CYS A 88 -30.81 10.71 -20.60
N CYS A 89 -29.92 9.75 -20.88
CA CYS A 89 -30.32 8.45 -21.42
C CYS A 89 -30.29 7.32 -20.39
N GLY A 90 -29.83 7.58 -19.16
CA GLY A 90 -29.73 6.57 -18.10
C GLY A 90 -28.61 5.54 -18.30
N LEU A 91 -27.74 5.69 -19.31
CA LEU A 91 -26.59 4.82 -19.56
C LEU A 91 -25.69 4.74 -18.32
N VAL A 92 -25.37 3.53 -17.86
CA VAL A 92 -24.50 3.27 -16.72
C VAL A 92 -23.15 2.73 -17.17
N LEU A 93 -22.09 3.45 -16.84
CA LEU A 93 -20.69 3.05 -17.04
C LEU A 93 -20.10 2.64 -15.70
N CYS A 94 -19.66 1.38 -15.58
CA CYS A 94 -18.95 0.88 -14.39
C CYS A 94 -17.43 0.79 -14.61
N ARG A 95 -16.98 0.85 -15.87
CA ARG A 95 -15.59 0.72 -16.28
C ARG A 95 -15.08 2.05 -16.77
N GLN A 96 -13.84 2.36 -16.41
CA GLN A 96 -13.18 3.61 -16.76
C GLN A 96 -12.09 3.37 -17.80
N SER A 97 -11.82 4.36 -18.65
CA SER A 97 -10.82 4.24 -19.73
C SER A 97 -9.83 5.39 -19.70
N LEU A 98 -8.55 5.04 -19.86
CA LEU A 98 -7.44 5.97 -19.99
C LEU A 98 -7.30 6.50 -21.41
N SER A 99 -7.48 5.63 -22.41
CA SER A 99 -7.27 5.95 -23.83
C SER A 99 -8.49 6.59 -24.49
N VAL A 100 -9.70 6.22 -24.08
CA VAL A 100 -10.94 6.68 -24.71
C VAL A 100 -11.62 7.76 -23.87
N SER A 101 -12.09 8.82 -24.53
CA SER A 101 -12.82 9.88 -23.85
C SER A 101 -14.22 9.41 -23.43
N LEU A 102 -14.71 9.93 -22.31
CA LEU A 102 -16.08 9.68 -21.81
C LEU A 102 -17.15 10.01 -22.86
N LYS A 103 -16.97 11.09 -23.62
CA LYS A 103 -17.90 11.48 -24.69
C LYS A 103 -17.94 10.44 -25.80
N THR A 104 -16.78 9.95 -26.21
CA THR A 104 -16.66 8.90 -27.23
C THR A 104 -17.33 7.61 -26.76
N ASN A 105 -17.10 7.19 -25.51
CA ASN A 105 -17.77 6.02 -24.94
C ASN A 105 -19.29 6.21 -24.86
N HIS A 106 -19.75 7.39 -24.45
CA HIS A 106 -21.17 7.70 -24.40
C HIS A 106 -21.82 7.55 -25.78
N GLN A 107 -21.22 8.15 -26.81
CA GLN A 107 -21.72 8.07 -28.19
C GLN A 107 -21.65 6.64 -28.75
N LYS A 108 -20.59 5.87 -28.43
CA LYS A 108 -20.44 4.47 -28.85
C LYS A 108 -21.53 3.58 -28.26
N PHE A 109 -21.77 3.67 -26.95
CA PHE A 109 -22.69 2.77 -26.24
C PHE A 109 -24.16 3.20 -26.32
N ASN A 110 -24.42 4.50 -26.54
CA ASN A 110 -25.78 4.99 -26.73
C ASN A 110 -25.83 6.22 -27.67
N PRO A 111 -25.74 6.02 -29.00
CA PRO A 111 -25.70 7.11 -29.98
C PRO A 111 -27.02 7.88 -30.12
N SER A 112 -28.12 7.34 -29.60
CA SER A 112 -29.45 7.97 -29.62
C SER A 112 -29.69 8.93 -28.45
N CYS A 113 -28.70 9.14 -27.58
CA CYS A 113 -28.82 10.06 -26.46
C CYS A 113 -28.91 11.51 -26.97
N GLU A 114 -30.03 12.19 -26.67
CA GLU A 114 -30.29 13.59 -27.06
C GLU A 114 -29.16 14.53 -26.65
N PHE A 115 -28.57 14.32 -25.46
CA PHE A 115 -27.42 15.10 -24.98
C PHE A 115 -26.17 14.94 -25.87
N THR A 116 -25.89 13.72 -26.38
CA THR A 116 -24.73 13.49 -27.27
C THR A 116 -24.96 14.01 -28.69
N GLN A 117 -26.22 14.06 -29.12
CA GLN A 117 -26.63 14.59 -30.42
C GLN A 117 -26.72 16.13 -30.42
N SER A 118 -26.39 16.79 -29.30
CA SER A 118 -26.55 18.24 -29.11
C SER A 118 -28.00 18.72 -29.32
N ILE A 119 -28.97 17.83 -29.09
CA ILE A 119 -30.39 18.15 -29.05
C ILE A 119 -30.72 18.70 -27.66
N GLU A 120 -31.72 19.58 -27.57
CA GLU A 120 -32.13 20.23 -26.32
C GLU A 120 -32.65 19.22 -25.28
N SER A 121 -31.73 18.74 -24.45
CA SER A 121 -31.95 17.72 -23.39
C SER A 121 -32.27 18.34 -22.02
N GLY A 122 -32.45 19.66 -21.95
CA GLY A 122 -32.64 20.43 -20.73
C GLY A 122 -31.36 20.56 -19.86
N ASN A 123 -30.17 20.29 -20.41
CA ASN A 123 -28.90 20.45 -19.70
C ASN A 123 -28.65 21.91 -19.29
N ILE A 124 -28.19 22.14 -18.05
CA ILE A 124 -27.87 23.50 -17.57
C ILE A 124 -26.36 23.58 -17.26
N SER A 125 -25.66 24.52 -17.90
CA SER A 125 -24.21 24.69 -17.76
C SER A 125 -23.84 25.15 -16.35
N LYS A 126 -22.61 24.82 -15.94
CA LYS A 126 -22.11 25.10 -14.58
C LYS A 126 -22.03 26.57 -14.19
N TYR A 127 -21.86 27.48 -15.14
CA TYR A 127 -21.71 28.92 -14.87
C TYR A 127 -22.94 29.75 -15.22
N ASP A 128 -23.99 29.13 -15.74
CA ASP A 128 -25.22 29.84 -16.10
C ASP A 128 -25.85 30.46 -14.85
N VAL A 129 -25.89 31.79 -14.83
CA VAL A 129 -26.66 32.59 -13.88
C VAL A 129 -27.91 33.09 -14.61
N ARG A 130 -29.04 33.14 -13.90
CA ARG A 130 -30.33 33.71 -14.36
C ARG A 130 -30.07 35.00 -15.16
N PRO A 131 -30.53 35.14 -16.41
CA PRO A 131 -30.25 36.35 -17.18
C PRO A 131 -31.09 37.53 -16.70
N GLN A 132 -30.53 38.72 -16.89
CA GLN A 132 -31.32 39.92 -17.14
C GLN A 132 -31.94 39.83 -18.54
N PRO A 133 -33.21 40.22 -18.73
CA PRO A 133 -33.89 40.11 -20.01
C PRO A 133 -33.22 41.01 -21.07
N SER A 134 -32.99 40.44 -22.27
CA SER A 134 -32.63 41.19 -23.46
C SER A 134 -33.81 42.06 -23.90
N VAL A 135 -33.59 43.35 -24.04
CA VAL A 135 -34.58 44.33 -24.49
C VAL A 135 -34.71 44.24 -26.01
N ASP A 136 -35.50 43.27 -26.49
CA ASP A 136 -36.13 43.36 -27.81
C ASP A 136 -37.63 43.52 -27.57
N VAL A 137 -38.10 44.76 -27.66
CA VAL A 137 -39.51 45.12 -27.56
C VAL A 137 -40.11 44.95 -28.95
N SER A 138 -40.69 43.79 -29.22
CA SER A 138 -41.72 43.67 -30.26
C SER A 138 -43.08 43.67 -29.57
N ASP A 139 -43.90 44.66 -29.89
CA ASP A 139 -45.28 44.79 -29.42
C ASP A 139 -46.11 43.56 -29.86
N ASN A 140 -46.40 42.67 -28.91
CA ASN A 140 -47.35 41.58 -29.10
C ASN A 140 -48.56 41.85 -28.20
N GLU A 141 -49.59 42.49 -28.75
CA GLU A 141 -50.91 42.68 -28.10
C GLU A 141 -51.68 41.35 -27.90
N ALA A 142 -51.15 40.21 -28.36
CA ALA A 142 -51.88 38.93 -28.47
C ALA A 142 -51.81 37.99 -27.24
N MET A 143 -51.40 38.45 -26.04
CA MET A 143 -51.09 37.57 -24.88
C MET A 143 -51.77 38.02 -23.56
N GLU A 144 -52.89 38.73 -23.66
CA GLU A 144 -53.57 39.37 -22.53
C GLU A 144 -54.33 38.36 -21.63
N SER A 145 -54.86 37.26 -22.20
CA SER A 145 -55.60 36.23 -21.45
C SER A 145 -54.73 35.04 -20.98
N GLU A 146 -55.11 34.43 -19.86
CA GLU A 146 -54.45 33.20 -19.33
C GLU A 146 -54.52 32.05 -20.34
N ASP A 147 -55.65 31.90 -21.04
CA ASP A 147 -55.87 30.84 -22.03
C ASP A 147 -54.95 30.97 -23.25
N GLN A 148 -54.71 32.20 -23.73
CA GLN A 148 -53.77 32.45 -24.83
C GLN A 148 -52.32 32.19 -24.40
N ARG A 149 -51.96 32.54 -23.16
CA ARG A 149 -50.65 32.18 -22.59
C ARG A 149 -50.48 30.67 -22.47
N LEU A 150 -51.52 29.96 -22.03
CA LEU A 150 -51.52 28.50 -21.93
C LEU A 150 -51.38 27.84 -23.31
N GLN A 151 -52.05 28.36 -24.34
CA GLN A 151 -51.94 27.87 -25.73
C GLN A 151 -50.54 28.06 -26.34
N SER A 152 -49.77 29.04 -25.87
CA SER A 152 -48.37 29.20 -26.29
C SER A 152 -47.44 28.09 -25.76
N PHE A 153 -47.91 27.28 -24.79
CA PHE A 153 -47.15 26.17 -24.18
C PHE A 153 -47.38 24.81 -24.87
N THR A 154 -47.84 24.81 -26.12
CA THR A 154 -48.07 23.59 -26.92
C THR A 154 -46.83 22.73 -27.12
N THR A 155 -45.64 23.30 -26.98
CA THR A 155 -44.33 22.61 -27.00
C THR A 155 -43.69 22.60 -25.61
N TRP A 156 -44.48 22.34 -24.55
CA TRP A 156 -43.94 22.27 -23.19
C TRP A 156 -42.95 21.10 -23.08
N PRO A 157 -41.69 21.35 -22.69
CA PRO A 157 -40.74 20.27 -22.56
C PRO A 157 -41.17 19.34 -21.43
N ALA A 158 -41.21 18.03 -21.68
CA ALA A 158 -41.53 16.98 -20.70
C ALA A 158 -40.66 17.03 -19.43
N TYR A 159 -39.61 17.83 -19.51
CA TYR A 159 -38.53 17.95 -18.60
C TYR A 159 -38.78 19.12 -17.59
N ALA A 160 -39.69 20.05 -17.88
CA ALA A 160 -40.05 21.13 -16.95
C ALA A 160 -41.04 20.61 -15.89
N MET A 161 -40.63 20.58 -14.61
CA MET A 161 -41.44 20.05 -13.50
C MET A 161 -42.59 20.97 -13.05
N ILE A 162 -42.79 22.11 -13.73
CA ILE A 162 -43.86 23.05 -13.44
C ILE A 162 -44.99 22.84 -14.43
N GLU A 163 -46.22 22.83 -13.93
CA GLU A 163 -47.39 22.82 -14.79
C GLU A 163 -47.49 24.16 -15.56
N PRO A 164 -47.73 24.11 -16.88
CA PRO A 164 -47.88 25.31 -17.70
C PRO A 164 -48.95 26.28 -17.16
N THR A 165 -50.00 25.74 -16.53
CA THR A 165 -51.09 26.47 -15.84
C THR A 165 -50.58 27.37 -14.71
N ALA A 166 -49.73 26.84 -13.83
CA ALA A 166 -49.17 27.58 -12.70
C ALA A 166 -48.29 28.77 -13.14
N LEU A 167 -47.62 28.65 -14.30
CA LEU A 167 -46.82 29.73 -14.87
C LEU A 167 -47.73 30.81 -15.52
N ALA A 168 -48.74 30.39 -16.29
CA ALA A 168 -49.70 31.29 -16.94
C ALA A 168 -50.46 32.20 -15.95
N GLN A 169 -50.65 31.73 -14.71
CA GLN A 169 -51.33 32.42 -13.62
C GLN A 169 -50.50 33.49 -12.90
N THR A 170 -49.16 33.49 -13.02
CA THR A 170 -48.31 34.43 -12.26
C THR A 170 -48.21 35.85 -12.85
N CYS A 171 -48.76 36.07 -14.05
CA CYS A 171 -48.72 37.35 -14.77
C CYS A 171 -50.04 38.16 -14.71
N SER A 172 -50.67 38.30 -13.54
CA SER A 172 -52.00 38.93 -13.39
C SER A 172 -52.00 40.46 -13.18
N ARG A 173 -51.13 41.25 -13.83
CA ARG A 173 -51.18 42.74 -13.72
C ARG A 173 -51.37 43.42 -15.10
N PRO A 174 -52.45 44.21 -15.33
CA PRO A 174 -52.82 44.72 -16.66
C PRO A 174 -51.99 45.90 -17.21
N LYS A 175 -50.89 46.32 -16.58
CA LYS A 175 -50.12 47.52 -16.98
C LYS A 175 -48.60 47.38 -16.83
N CYS A 176 -48.05 46.21 -17.12
CA CYS A 176 -46.59 46.02 -17.14
C CYS A 176 -46.14 45.67 -18.56
N SER A 177 -45.95 46.69 -19.41
CA SER A 177 -45.50 46.52 -20.81
C SER A 177 -44.13 45.82 -20.94
N LEU A 178 -43.32 45.81 -19.88
CA LEU A 178 -42.06 45.07 -19.78
C LEU A 178 -42.21 43.56 -19.63
N CYS A 179 -43.39 43.04 -19.26
CA CYS A 179 -43.62 41.60 -19.15
C CYS A 179 -43.99 40.95 -20.50
N PHE A 180 -44.49 41.71 -21.48
CA PHE A 180 -45.14 41.15 -22.68
C PHE A 180 -44.21 40.95 -23.89
N GLY A 181 -43.24 41.84 -24.11
CA GLY A 181 -42.22 41.64 -25.17
C GLY A 181 -41.22 40.53 -24.87
N SER A 182 -41.12 40.11 -23.60
CA SER A 182 -40.02 39.29 -23.12
C SER A 182 -40.27 37.79 -23.16
N PHE A 183 -41.47 37.29 -23.49
CA PHE A 183 -41.77 35.86 -23.30
C PHE A 183 -41.07 34.91 -24.29
N ARG A 184 -40.77 35.33 -25.52
CA ARG A 184 -40.03 34.47 -26.46
C ARG A 184 -38.55 34.29 -26.07
N SER A 185 -38.00 35.24 -25.32
CA SER A 185 -36.62 35.24 -24.80
C SER A 185 -36.52 34.82 -23.33
N VAL A 186 -37.59 34.95 -22.54
CA VAL A 186 -37.70 34.48 -21.13
C VAL A 186 -37.86 32.97 -21.05
N PHE A 187 -38.43 32.35 -22.08
CA PHE A 187 -38.64 30.90 -22.11
C PHE A 187 -37.37 30.07 -22.26
N PHE A 188 -36.28 30.66 -22.78
CA PHE A 188 -34.98 30.00 -22.79
C PHE A 188 -34.30 29.97 -21.40
N PHE A 189 -34.85 30.65 -20.39
CA PHE A 189 -34.02 31.11 -19.28
C PHE A 189 -34.59 31.03 -17.86
N PHE A 190 -35.88 30.73 -17.64
CA PHE A 190 -36.42 30.55 -16.28
C PHE A 190 -36.48 29.09 -15.82
N ARG A 191 -35.83 28.86 -14.67
CA ARG A 191 -35.40 27.57 -14.12
C ARG A 191 -36.22 27.27 -12.87
N PHE A 192 -37.33 26.53 -13.00
CA PHE A 192 -38.24 26.33 -11.88
C PHE A 192 -38.17 24.93 -11.25
N ILE A 193 -38.09 24.87 -9.90
CA ILE A 193 -38.00 23.64 -9.10
C ILE A 193 -39.29 23.41 -8.26
N SER A 194 -40.11 24.44 -8.03
CA SER A 194 -41.49 24.30 -7.48
C SER A 194 -42.31 25.59 -7.60
N VAL A 195 -43.63 25.49 -7.50
CA VAL A 195 -44.60 26.62 -7.56
C VAL A 195 -44.35 27.68 -6.46
N HIS A 196 -43.81 27.29 -5.29
CA HIS A 196 -43.46 28.22 -4.21
C HIS A 196 -42.21 29.08 -4.50
N SER A 197 -41.29 28.62 -5.37
CA SER A 197 -40.12 29.42 -5.79
C SER A 197 -40.49 30.57 -6.73
N LEU A 198 -41.57 30.40 -7.51
CA LEU A 198 -42.00 31.35 -8.54
C LEU A 198 -42.36 32.73 -7.97
N ARG A 199 -43.15 32.78 -6.89
CA ARG A 199 -43.53 34.04 -6.23
C ARG A 199 -42.34 34.70 -5.52
N ARG A 200 -41.40 33.91 -4.99
CA ARG A 200 -40.24 34.40 -4.23
C ARG A 200 -39.17 34.99 -5.17
N ASP A 201 -38.95 34.35 -6.31
CA ASP A 201 -38.02 34.79 -7.36
C ASP A 201 -38.54 36.00 -8.15
N HIS A 202 -39.86 36.10 -8.39
CA HIS A 202 -40.48 37.27 -9.01
C HIS A 202 -40.37 38.54 -8.14
N VAL A 203 -40.30 38.38 -6.81
CA VAL A 203 -40.11 39.51 -5.86
C VAL A 203 -38.62 39.86 -5.70
N GLN A 204 -37.71 38.88 -5.73
CA GLN A 204 -36.26 39.13 -5.62
C GLN A 204 -35.66 39.80 -6.86
N CYS A 205 -36.08 39.40 -8.08
CA CYS A 205 -35.58 40.00 -9.32
C CYS A 205 -36.11 41.42 -9.61
N PHE A 206 -37.23 41.82 -8.99
CA PHE A 206 -37.90 43.12 -9.23
C PHE A 206 -37.96 44.03 -7.99
N SER A 207 -37.05 43.85 -7.04
CA SER A 207 -37.01 44.62 -5.79
C SER A 207 -36.63 46.10 -5.94
N SER A 208 -36.32 46.59 -7.15
CA SER A 208 -36.06 48.00 -7.44
C SER A 208 -37.30 48.85 -7.74
N LEU A 209 -38.52 48.30 -7.69
CA LEU A 209 -39.77 49.03 -7.99
C LEU A 209 -40.81 49.05 -6.87
N LEU A 210 -40.39 48.83 -5.62
CA LEU A 210 -41.29 48.84 -4.45
C LEU A 210 -40.80 49.73 -3.29
N GLY A 211 -40.01 50.76 -3.61
CA GLY A 211 -39.42 51.70 -2.64
C GLY A 211 -39.80 53.17 -2.79
N ILE A 212 -40.71 53.52 -3.71
CA ILE A 212 -41.24 54.87 -3.89
C ILE A 212 -42.70 54.68 -4.27
N TRP A 213 -43.64 55.33 -3.58
CA TRP A 213 -45.13 55.32 -3.72
C TRP A 213 -45.96 54.94 -2.48
N VAL A 214 -45.40 55.00 -1.27
CA VAL A 214 -46.22 55.14 -0.05
C VAL A 214 -45.70 56.28 0.82
N GLN A 215 -46.08 57.48 0.43
CA GLN A 215 -46.33 58.68 1.24
C GLN A 215 -46.28 59.86 0.28
N ILE A 216 -47.44 60.36 -0.12
CA ILE A 216 -47.77 61.76 -0.46
C ILE A 216 -49.20 61.70 -1.02
N VAL A 217 -50.18 61.80 -0.13
CA VAL A 217 -51.49 62.40 -0.43
C VAL A 217 -51.92 63.10 0.85
N ASN A 218 -51.77 64.43 0.87
CA ASN A 218 -52.64 65.45 1.49
C ASN A 218 -51.82 66.69 1.87
N PHE A 219 -52.01 67.79 1.14
CA PHE A 219 -52.62 69.06 1.60
C PHE A 219 -52.46 70.17 0.51
N PRO A 220 -53.32 71.20 0.48
CA PRO A 220 -53.64 72.02 -0.71
C PRO A 220 -52.98 73.44 -0.61
N PRO A 221 -53.28 74.45 -1.46
CA PRO A 221 -52.26 75.24 -2.15
C PRO A 221 -52.12 76.69 -1.61
N PHE A 222 -50.91 77.25 -1.60
CA PHE A 222 -50.72 78.70 -1.79
C PHE A 222 -49.40 79.00 -2.50
N ILE A 223 -49.54 79.67 -3.65
CA ILE A 223 -48.47 80.11 -4.55
C ILE A 223 -48.08 81.55 -4.17
N TYR A 224 -46.87 81.94 -4.59
CA TYR A 224 -46.36 83.31 -4.74
C TYR A 224 -45.50 83.89 -3.61
N LEU A 225 -44.45 83.15 -3.21
CA LEU A 225 -43.17 83.76 -2.81
C LEU A 225 -41.93 82.85 -3.02
N TYR A 226 -42.10 81.69 -3.66
CA TYR A 226 -41.04 80.66 -3.80
C TYR A 226 -40.29 80.70 -5.16
N ILE A 227 -40.87 81.37 -6.17
CA ILE A 227 -40.40 81.31 -7.56
C ILE A 227 -39.07 82.06 -7.76
N TYR A 228 -38.76 83.06 -6.93
CA TYR A 228 -37.50 83.81 -7.06
C TYR A 228 -36.32 83.12 -6.35
N LEU A 229 -36.57 82.36 -5.28
CA LEU A 229 -35.53 81.59 -4.58
C LEU A 229 -35.23 80.26 -5.28
N SER A 230 -36.23 79.66 -5.94
CA SER A 230 -36.08 78.41 -6.67
C SER A 230 -35.24 78.55 -7.93
N ILE A 231 -35.23 79.70 -8.62
CA ILE A 231 -34.42 79.89 -9.85
C ILE A 231 -32.92 80.02 -9.52
N TYR A 232 -32.57 80.65 -8.40
CA TYR A 232 -31.17 80.76 -7.95
C TYR A 232 -30.64 79.43 -7.40
N LEU A 233 -31.46 78.68 -6.66
CA LEU A 233 -31.12 77.31 -6.24
C LEU A 233 -31.09 76.35 -7.43
N PHE A 234 -31.97 76.49 -8.42
CA PHE A 234 -32.01 75.63 -9.60
C PHE A 234 -30.79 75.86 -10.50
N MET A 235 -30.30 77.09 -10.67
CA MET A 235 -29.05 77.33 -11.41
C MET A 235 -27.80 76.82 -10.65
N TYR A 236 -27.78 76.92 -9.32
CA TYR A 236 -26.70 76.37 -8.48
C TYR A 236 -26.73 74.83 -8.43
N PHE A 237 -27.92 74.23 -8.35
CA PHE A 237 -28.10 72.78 -8.45
C PHE A 237 -27.83 72.26 -9.86
N PHE A 238 -28.21 72.98 -10.91
CA PHE A 238 -27.97 72.59 -12.30
C PHE A 238 -26.46 72.62 -12.62
N PHE A 239 -25.70 73.60 -12.11
CA PHE A 239 -24.25 73.65 -12.26
C PHE A 239 -23.53 72.50 -11.50
N ILE A 240 -24.00 72.14 -10.29
CA ILE A 240 -23.51 70.98 -9.53
C ILE A 240 -23.95 69.64 -10.18
N PHE A 241 -25.15 69.57 -10.78
CA PHE A 241 -25.64 68.39 -11.49
C PHE A 241 -24.87 68.15 -12.79
N THR A 242 -24.53 69.20 -13.55
CA THR A 242 -23.74 69.08 -14.77
C THR A 242 -22.27 68.70 -14.50
N ASP A 243 -21.69 69.15 -13.38
CA ASP A 243 -20.33 68.76 -12.97
C ASP A 243 -20.30 67.33 -12.39
N GLY A 244 -21.39 66.89 -11.74
CA GLY A 244 -21.62 65.52 -11.29
C GLY A 244 -21.85 64.53 -12.43
N GLU A 245 -22.67 64.85 -13.43
CA GLU A 245 -22.89 64.00 -14.60
C GLU A 245 -21.64 63.87 -15.49
N ASN A 246 -20.87 64.95 -15.67
CA ASN A 246 -19.61 64.90 -16.41
C ASN A 246 -18.55 64.04 -15.71
N LYS A 247 -18.42 64.12 -14.37
CA LYS A 247 -17.54 63.22 -13.59
C LYS A 247 -18.01 61.76 -13.66
N ILE A 248 -19.31 61.50 -13.55
CA ILE A 248 -19.88 60.14 -13.65
C ILE A 248 -19.63 59.54 -15.06
N PHE A 249 -19.77 60.34 -16.13
CA PHE A 249 -19.50 59.91 -17.50
C PHE A 249 -18.00 59.60 -17.71
N GLN A 250 -17.12 60.47 -17.20
CA GLN A 250 -15.67 60.29 -17.27
C GLN A 250 -15.21 59.04 -16.50
N HIS A 251 -15.71 58.82 -15.28
CA HIS A 251 -15.45 57.60 -14.52
C HIS A 251 -15.95 56.33 -15.24
N HIS A 252 -17.06 56.40 -15.99
CA HIS A 252 -17.58 55.25 -16.73
C HIS A 252 -16.71 54.88 -17.94
N GLU A 253 -16.10 55.86 -18.62
CA GLU A 253 -15.11 55.61 -19.67
C GLU A 253 -13.79 55.09 -19.11
N ASP A 254 -13.30 55.67 -18.01
CA ASP A 254 -12.07 55.22 -17.33
C ASP A 254 -12.20 53.77 -16.84
N VAL A 255 -13.35 53.39 -16.26
CA VAL A 255 -13.62 52.01 -15.84
C VAL A 255 -13.66 51.06 -17.02
N LYS A 256 -14.26 51.45 -18.17
CA LYS A 256 -14.28 50.63 -19.39
C LYS A 256 -12.87 50.43 -19.96
N ALA A 257 -12.07 51.49 -20.03
CA ALA A 257 -10.69 51.44 -20.50
C ALA A 257 -9.87 50.48 -19.62
N LEU A 258 -9.94 50.67 -18.29
CA LEU A 258 -9.25 49.83 -17.32
C LEU A 258 -9.70 48.35 -17.39
N THR A 259 -11.00 48.13 -17.57
CA THR A 259 -11.56 46.77 -17.74
C THR A 259 -10.97 46.09 -18.97
N ASN A 260 -10.89 46.78 -20.11
CA ASN A 260 -10.35 46.22 -21.35
C ASN A 260 -8.87 45.87 -21.22
N GLU A 261 -8.07 46.71 -20.54
CA GLU A 261 -6.67 46.41 -20.28
C GLU A 261 -6.49 45.18 -19.41
N LEU A 262 -7.22 45.09 -18.28
CA LEU A 262 -7.19 43.92 -17.41
C LEU A 262 -7.58 42.64 -18.16
N ILE A 263 -8.58 42.72 -19.03
CA ILE A 263 -8.99 41.61 -19.90
C ILE A 263 -7.84 41.19 -20.82
N MET A 264 -7.11 42.13 -21.42
CA MET A 264 -5.95 41.81 -22.26
C MET A 264 -4.84 41.12 -21.46
N ILE A 265 -4.49 41.66 -20.29
CA ILE A 265 -3.43 41.14 -19.42
C ILE A 265 -3.72 39.71 -18.94
N TYR A 266 -4.94 39.46 -18.44
CA TYR A 266 -5.32 38.12 -17.99
C TYR A 266 -5.53 37.14 -19.14
N ASN A 267 -5.66 37.65 -20.36
CA ASN A 267 -5.65 36.85 -21.58
C ASN A 267 -4.24 36.65 -22.18
N ASP A 268 -3.21 37.27 -21.62
CA ASP A 268 -1.83 37.07 -22.04
C ASP A 268 -1.32 35.67 -21.64
N THR A 269 -0.48 35.09 -22.49
CA THR A 269 0.17 33.80 -22.24
C THR A 269 1.09 33.81 -21.01
N ALA A 270 1.74 34.93 -20.71
CA ALA A 270 2.64 35.09 -19.56
C ALA A 270 1.87 34.99 -18.23
N PHE A 271 0.66 35.56 -18.16
CA PHE A 271 -0.18 35.45 -16.96
C PHE A 271 -0.83 34.07 -16.83
N ARG A 272 -1.29 33.51 -17.96
CA ARG A 272 -1.98 32.20 -18.00
C ARG A 272 -1.06 31.02 -17.72
N LYS A 273 0.20 31.09 -18.14
CA LYS A 273 1.18 30.02 -17.94
C LYS A 273 1.71 30.04 -16.50
N SER A 274 1.73 28.87 -15.89
CA SER A 274 2.38 28.62 -14.61
C SER A 274 3.52 27.63 -14.81
N SER A 275 4.75 28.06 -14.51
CA SER A 275 5.96 27.22 -14.49
C SER A 275 6.54 27.18 -13.07
N PRO A 276 6.05 26.29 -12.20
CA PRO A 276 6.50 26.26 -10.80
C PRO A 276 8.03 26.04 -10.69
N PHE A 277 8.64 25.29 -11.60
CA PHE A 277 10.06 24.96 -11.55
C PHE A 277 10.94 25.88 -12.44
N GLY A 278 10.40 27.01 -12.91
CA GLY A 278 11.09 27.94 -13.79
C GLY A 278 11.32 27.39 -15.21
N ASN A 279 12.19 28.04 -15.98
CA ASN A 279 12.54 27.63 -17.36
C ASN A 279 13.43 26.38 -17.42
N ALA A 280 13.88 25.86 -16.27
CA ALA A 280 14.74 24.67 -16.17
C ALA A 280 13.99 23.35 -16.49
N PHE A 281 12.66 23.39 -16.57
CA PHE A 281 11.81 22.25 -16.85
C PHE A 281 10.78 22.61 -17.93
N GLU A 282 10.59 21.74 -18.91
CA GLU A 282 9.86 22.03 -20.16
C GLU A 282 8.33 22.11 -19.98
N ILE A 283 7.82 21.81 -18.78
CA ILE A 283 6.39 21.74 -18.50
C ILE A 283 5.85 23.09 -18.04
N SER A 284 5.22 23.82 -18.96
CA SER A 284 4.39 24.99 -18.64
C SER A 284 2.91 24.65 -18.70
N ILE A 285 2.15 25.00 -17.65
CA ILE A 285 0.70 24.73 -17.59
C ILE A 285 -0.05 26.00 -17.95
N ASP A 286 -0.82 25.97 -19.02
CA ASP A 286 -1.79 27.02 -19.32
C ASP A 286 -3.07 26.78 -18.51
N LEU A 287 -3.31 27.62 -17.50
CA LEU A 287 -4.46 27.53 -16.60
C LEU A 287 -5.80 27.76 -17.33
N LYS A 288 -5.81 28.32 -18.54
CA LYS A 288 -7.04 28.44 -19.36
C LYS A 288 -7.47 27.07 -19.88
N SER A 289 -6.55 26.32 -20.46
CA SER A 289 -6.80 25.01 -21.09
C SER A 289 -6.78 23.85 -20.09
N LEU A 290 -5.87 23.89 -19.11
CA LEU A 290 -5.66 22.83 -18.13
C LEU A 290 -5.84 23.35 -16.70
N PHE A 291 -6.97 22.98 -16.09
CA PHE A 291 -7.26 23.26 -14.68
C PHE A 291 -8.03 22.08 -14.09
N ALA A 292 -7.41 21.38 -13.14
CA ALA A 292 -7.99 20.24 -12.45
C ALA A 292 -8.90 20.69 -11.30
N ASP A 293 -9.78 19.80 -10.84
CA ASP A 293 -10.69 20.12 -9.74
C ASP A 293 -9.93 20.20 -8.41
N VAL A 294 -10.21 21.25 -7.63
CA VAL A 294 -9.62 21.48 -6.31
C VAL A 294 -10.66 21.16 -5.25
N SER A 295 -10.29 20.41 -4.22
CA SER A 295 -11.16 20.14 -3.07
C SER A 295 -11.12 21.32 -2.11
N VAL A 296 -12.25 21.98 -1.89
CA VAL A 296 -12.35 23.17 -1.02
C VAL A 296 -13.50 22.99 -0.04
N THR A 297 -13.25 23.27 1.24
CA THR A 297 -14.25 23.24 2.31
C THR A 297 -14.49 24.63 2.87
N LEU A 298 -15.76 24.95 3.12
CA LEU A 298 -16.15 26.11 3.90
C LEU A 298 -15.96 25.82 5.38
N LYS A 299 -15.37 26.75 6.12
CA LYS A 299 -15.24 26.67 7.58
C LYS A 299 -16.09 27.70 8.31
N ASP A 300 -16.56 27.32 9.49
CA ASP A 300 -17.21 28.23 10.40
C ASP A 300 -16.22 29.06 11.25
N THR A 301 -16.76 29.96 12.06
CA THR A 301 -15.98 30.79 12.99
C THR A 301 -15.23 29.94 14.03
N LYS A 302 -15.72 28.75 14.37
CA LYS A 302 -15.08 27.77 15.27
C LYS A 302 -14.02 26.90 14.59
N ASN A 303 -13.71 27.16 13.31
CA ASN A 303 -12.73 26.41 12.51
C ASN A 303 -13.16 24.98 12.15
N GLN A 304 -14.46 24.68 12.23
CA GLN A 304 -15.03 23.38 11.86
C GLN A 304 -15.43 23.38 10.38
N PRO A 305 -15.22 22.25 9.66
CA PRO A 305 -15.67 22.11 8.28
C PRO A 305 -17.19 22.05 8.23
N VAL A 306 -17.79 22.84 7.33
CA VAL A 306 -19.24 22.97 7.17
C VAL A 306 -19.72 22.26 5.90
N GLN A 307 -19.09 22.56 4.76
CA GLN A 307 -19.57 22.10 3.46
C GLN A 307 -18.42 22.00 2.45
N GLN A 308 -18.40 20.94 1.63
CA GLN A 308 -17.53 20.83 0.46
C GLN A 308 -18.10 21.64 -0.71
N LEU A 309 -17.24 22.41 -1.38
CA LEU A 309 -17.62 23.37 -2.41
C LEU A 309 -17.07 22.97 -3.78
N SER A 310 -17.88 23.17 -4.82
CA SER A 310 -17.42 23.13 -6.21
C SER A 310 -16.88 24.51 -6.64
N LEU A 311 -16.15 24.58 -7.75
CA LEU A 311 -15.65 25.87 -8.26
C LEU A 311 -16.77 26.92 -8.45
N PRO A 312 -17.93 26.61 -9.06
CA PRO A 312 -19.06 27.55 -9.10
C PRO A 312 -19.53 28.04 -7.72
N ASP A 313 -19.54 27.18 -6.70
CA ASP A 313 -19.94 27.58 -5.34
C ASP A 313 -18.93 28.57 -4.75
N ILE A 314 -17.62 28.28 -4.89
CA ILE A 314 -16.54 29.20 -4.47
C ILE A 314 -16.75 30.57 -5.10
N LEU A 315 -16.95 30.61 -6.42
CA LEU A 315 -17.17 31.85 -7.17
C LEU A 315 -18.39 32.62 -6.68
N SER A 316 -19.46 31.93 -6.28
CA SER A 316 -20.70 32.56 -5.78
C SER A 316 -20.54 33.17 -4.39
N ILE A 317 -19.69 32.56 -3.55
CA ILE A 317 -19.45 32.95 -2.15
C ILE A 317 -18.53 34.17 -2.05
N LEU A 318 -17.68 34.43 -3.07
CA LEU A 318 -16.76 35.58 -3.09
C LEU A 318 -17.51 36.90 -2.81
N SER A 319 -17.40 37.39 -1.59
CA SER A 319 -18.05 38.61 -1.12
C SER A 319 -17.31 39.08 0.12
N GLU A 320 -17.19 40.39 0.30
CA GLU A 320 -16.42 40.98 1.40
C GLU A 320 -15.02 40.35 1.51
N ILE A 321 -14.52 40.06 2.71
CA ILE A 321 -13.21 39.43 2.91
C ILE A 321 -13.35 37.91 3.02
N THR A 322 -12.85 37.22 1.99
CA THR A 322 -12.76 35.76 1.89
C THR A 322 -11.31 35.33 2.07
N MET A 323 -11.04 34.55 3.13
CA MET A 323 -9.72 33.96 3.37
C MET A 323 -9.65 32.57 2.73
N ILE A 324 -8.65 32.33 1.89
CA ILE A 324 -8.38 31.03 1.26
C ILE A 324 -7.12 30.44 1.90
N GLU A 325 -7.30 29.54 2.85
CA GLU A 325 -6.20 28.85 3.53
C GLU A 325 -5.84 27.52 2.84
N GLY A 326 -4.56 27.15 2.88
CA GLY A 326 -4.11 25.86 2.36
C GLY A 326 -2.61 25.65 2.56
N GLU A 327 -2.18 24.40 2.48
CA GLU A 327 -0.76 24.03 2.65
C GLU A 327 0.14 24.58 1.53
N ALA A 328 1.46 24.56 1.73
CA ALA A 328 2.38 24.97 0.68
C ALA A 328 2.19 24.09 -0.58
N GLY A 329 2.16 24.71 -1.76
CA GLY A 329 1.97 23.97 -3.01
C GLY A 329 0.53 23.49 -3.28
N SER A 330 -0.45 23.80 -2.43
CA SER A 330 -1.85 23.34 -2.58
C SER A 330 -2.62 23.93 -3.77
N GLY A 331 -2.04 24.87 -4.52
CA GLY A 331 -2.66 25.50 -5.70
C GLY A 331 -3.45 26.78 -5.44
N LYS A 332 -3.25 27.45 -4.28
CA LYS A 332 -3.91 28.74 -3.96
C LYS A 332 -3.72 29.79 -5.07
N SER A 333 -2.48 30.03 -5.47
CA SER A 333 -2.13 30.98 -6.54
C SER A 333 -2.76 30.60 -7.89
N ALA A 334 -2.77 29.31 -8.21
CA ALA A 334 -3.42 28.80 -9.43
C ALA A 334 -4.94 29.01 -9.41
N LEU A 335 -5.60 28.85 -8.26
CA LEU A 335 -7.02 29.15 -8.08
C LEU A 335 -7.32 30.63 -8.27
N LEU A 336 -6.54 31.53 -7.66
CA LEU A 336 -6.70 32.98 -7.82
C LEU A 336 -6.51 33.41 -9.29
N LYS A 337 -5.43 32.96 -9.94
CA LYS A 337 -5.21 33.21 -11.37
C LYS A 337 -6.35 32.65 -12.22
N LYS A 338 -6.90 31.47 -11.88
CA LYS A 338 -8.04 30.90 -12.59
C LYS A 338 -9.30 31.77 -12.50
N ILE A 339 -9.55 32.41 -11.35
CA ILE A 339 -10.67 33.34 -11.18
C ILE A 339 -10.50 34.55 -12.13
N ALA A 340 -9.31 35.16 -12.15
CA ALA A 340 -9.00 36.27 -13.05
C ALA A 340 -9.18 35.89 -14.53
N ILE A 341 -8.67 34.71 -14.93
CA ILE A 341 -8.80 34.17 -16.29
C ILE A 341 -10.27 33.92 -16.66
N LEU A 342 -11.09 33.40 -15.74
CA LEU A 342 -12.52 33.14 -15.98
C LEU A 342 -13.34 34.43 -16.10
N TRP A 343 -12.97 35.47 -15.35
CA TRP A 343 -13.56 36.80 -15.48
C TRP A 343 -13.21 37.41 -16.84
N ALA A 344 -11.92 37.39 -17.21
CA ALA A 344 -11.44 37.93 -18.48
C ALA A 344 -11.90 37.15 -19.72
N SER A 345 -12.30 35.88 -19.58
CA SER A 345 -12.84 35.11 -20.70
C SER A 345 -14.31 35.39 -21.00
N GLY A 346 -15.05 36.07 -20.11
CA GLY A 346 -16.48 36.36 -20.28
C GLY A 346 -17.41 35.12 -20.24
N THR A 347 -16.86 33.92 -20.10
CA THR A 347 -17.59 32.64 -20.11
C THR A 347 -18.20 32.26 -18.76
N CYS A 348 -18.00 33.07 -17.72
CA CYS A 348 -18.50 32.83 -16.37
C CYS A 348 -19.44 33.94 -15.89
N PRO A 349 -20.76 33.81 -16.13
CA PRO A 349 -21.77 34.78 -15.68
C PRO A 349 -21.75 35.09 -14.17
N ILE A 350 -21.26 34.19 -13.31
CA ILE A 350 -21.14 34.45 -11.85
C ILE A 350 -20.20 35.62 -11.57
N LEU A 351 -19.16 35.80 -12.39
CA LEU A 351 -18.15 36.83 -12.22
C LEU A 351 -18.53 38.16 -12.86
N SER A 352 -19.59 38.22 -13.67
CA SER A 352 -20.06 39.47 -14.32
C SER A 352 -20.57 40.51 -13.31
N ARG A 353 -20.84 40.09 -12.06
CA ARG A 353 -21.14 40.99 -10.94
C ARG A 353 -19.98 41.92 -10.56
N PHE A 354 -18.75 41.58 -10.96
CA PHE A 354 -17.57 42.39 -10.73
C PHE A 354 -17.21 43.16 -12.01
N SER A 355 -17.16 44.48 -11.89
CA SER A 355 -16.74 45.38 -12.97
C SER A 355 -15.21 45.44 -13.10
N LEU A 356 -14.47 45.29 -12.00
CA LEU A 356 -13.01 45.29 -11.98
C LEU A 356 -12.48 44.14 -11.11
N VAL A 357 -11.43 43.46 -11.58
CA VAL A 357 -10.73 42.41 -10.85
C VAL A 357 -9.23 42.72 -10.87
N PHE A 358 -8.61 42.85 -9.70
CA PHE A 358 -7.18 43.12 -9.54
C PHE A 358 -6.48 41.94 -8.90
N TYR A 359 -5.50 41.35 -9.59
CA TYR A 359 -4.59 40.35 -9.04
C TYR A 359 -3.32 41.03 -8.50
N ILE A 360 -2.99 40.81 -7.23
CA ILE A 360 -1.85 41.41 -6.54
C ILE A 360 -1.03 40.31 -5.87
N SER A 361 0.28 40.27 -6.12
CA SER A 361 1.21 39.38 -5.43
C SER A 361 1.95 40.15 -4.34
N VAL A 362 1.80 39.72 -3.08
CA VAL A 362 2.40 40.41 -1.92
C VAL A 362 3.92 40.28 -1.89
N SER A 363 4.46 39.16 -2.37
CA SER A 363 5.89 38.85 -2.43
C SER A 363 6.70 39.82 -3.31
N SER A 364 6.05 40.53 -4.24
CA SER A 364 6.67 41.47 -5.18
C SER A 364 6.40 42.95 -4.85
N ILE A 365 5.90 43.26 -3.64
CA ILE A 365 5.65 44.64 -3.19
C ILE A 365 6.91 45.18 -2.50
N GLU A 366 7.43 46.31 -2.98
CA GLU A 366 8.52 47.01 -2.31
C GLU A 366 8.00 47.88 -1.15
N ASN A 367 8.83 48.09 -0.12
CA ASN A 367 8.46 48.93 1.01
C ASN A 367 8.20 50.39 0.55
N GLN A 368 7.03 50.94 0.91
CA GLN A 368 6.57 52.33 0.63
C GLN A 368 5.91 52.61 -0.73
N GLN A 369 5.50 51.61 -1.50
CA GLN A 369 4.69 51.83 -2.72
C GLN A 369 3.21 52.12 -2.39
N SER A 370 2.56 52.98 -3.18
CA SER A 370 1.11 53.23 -3.08
C SER A 370 0.27 52.23 -3.89
N LEU A 371 -1.05 52.14 -3.66
CA LEU A 371 -1.89 51.14 -4.33
C LEU A 371 -1.91 51.30 -5.86
N SER A 372 -1.90 52.54 -6.36
CA SER A 372 -1.85 52.82 -7.79
C SER A 372 -0.51 52.39 -8.41
N GLN A 373 0.60 52.60 -7.70
CA GLN A 373 1.93 52.16 -8.13
C GLN A 373 2.01 50.63 -8.19
N ILE A 374 1.49 49.92 -7.18
CA ILE A 374 1.46 48.44 -7.17
C ILE A 374 0.66 47.91 -8.38
N ILE A 375 -0.52 48.46 -8.65
CA ILE A 375 -1.36 48.04 -9.78
C ILE A 375 -0.68 48.38 -11.12
N GLN A 376 0.01 49.51 -11.23
CA GLN A 376 0.77 49.85 -12.44
C GLN A 376 1.95 48.89 -12.66
N THR A 377 2.74 48.61 -11.63
CA THR A 377 3.94 47.77 -11.74
C THR A 377 3.58 46.30 -11.97
N GLN A 378 2.56 45.77 -11.27
CA GLN A 378 2.25 44.34 -11.30
C GLN A 378 1.16 43.96 -12.31
N VAL A 379 0.25 44.88 -12.64
CA VAL A 379 -0.94 44.57 -13.44
C VAL A 379 -0.90 45.28 -14.79
N LEU A 380 -0.78 46.62 -14.82
CA LEU A 380 -1.03 47.41 -16.03
C LEU A 380 0.21 47.70 -16.90
N GLY A 381 1.42 47.48 -16.39
CA GLY A 381 2.66 47.90 -17.04
C GLY A 381 2.83 49.44 -17.05
N HIS A 382 3.93 49.94 -17.65
CA HIS A 382 4.25 51.38 -17.69
C HIS A 382 3.35 52.22 -18.62
N THR A 383 2.32 51.65 -19.23
CA THR A 383 1.55 52.26 -20.31
C THR A 383 0.40 53.16 -19.85
N VAL A 384 -0.09 53.02 -18.60
CA VAL A 384 -1.20 53.82 -18.07
C VAL A 384 -0.85 54.45 -16.71
N SER A 385 -0.87 55.78 -16.66
CA SER A 385 -0.70 56.58 -15.44
C SER A 385 -2.04 56.73 -14.71
N LEU A 386 -2.32 55.86 -13.74
CA LEU A 386 -3.39 56.04 -12.75
C LEU A 386 -2.95 56.91 -11.58
N ARG A 387 -3.63 58.05 -11.37
CA ARG A 387 -3.48 58.82 -10.13
C ARG A 387 -4.17 58.10 -8.97
N GLU A 388 -3.57 58.16 -7.79
CA GLU A 388 -4.07 57.45 -6.60
C GLU A 388 -5.46 57.95 -6.17
N GLU A 389 -5.69 59.25 -6.24
CA GLU A 389 -6.98 59.88 -5.93
C GLU A 389 -8.11 59.35 -6.83
N ALA A 390 -7.85 59.29 -8.14
CA ALA A 390 -8.82 58.80 -9.13
C ALA A 390 -9.15 57.32 -8.93
N LEU A 391 -8.14 56.50 -8.57
CA LEU A 391 -8.35 55.09 -8.26
C LEU A 391 -9.26 54.90 -7.03
N TRP A 392 -9.02 55.65 -5.95
CA TRP A 392 -9.85 55.58 -4.75
C TRP A 392 -11.28 56.08 -4.98
N GLU A 393 -11.48 57.10 -5.84
CA GLU A 393 -12.81 57.55 -6.26
C GLU A 393 -13.56 56.45 -7.03
N ILE A 394 -12.91 55.80 -7.99
CA ILE A 394 -13.48 54.67 -8.75
C ILE A 394 -13.84 53.50 -7.81
N ILE A 395 -12.93 53.13 -6.89
CA ILE A 395 -13.13 52.06 -5.91
C ILE A 395 -14.35 52.37 -5.01
N LYS A 396 -14.46 53.62 -4.53
CA LYS A 396 -15.58 54.05 -3.68
C LYS A 396 -16.91 54.07 -4.43
N HIS A 397 -16.90 54.43 -5.71
CA HIS A 397 -18.11 54.43 -6.56
C HIS A 397 -18.59 53.01 -6.89
N LEU A 398 -17.68 52.10 -7.22
CA LEU A 398 -18.01 50.73 -7.62
C LEU A 398 -18.28 49.81 -6.42
N GLY A 399 -17.64 50.06 -5.28
CA GLY A 399 -17.82 49.31 -4.03
C GLY A 399 -17.72 47.79 -4.20
N ASN A 400 -18.82 47.08 -4.00
CA ASN A 400 -18.89 45.62 -4.08
C ASN A 400 -18.70 45.04 -5.48
N LYS A 401 -18.66 45.88 -6.52
CA LYS A 401 -18.33 45.49 -7.90
C LYS A 401 -16.82 45.39 -8.15
N VAL A 402 -15.96 45.68 -7.17
CA VAL A 402 -14.50 45.51 -7.26
C VAL A 402 -14.05 44.28 -6.48
N LEU A 403 -13.22 43.44 -7.11
CA LEU A 403 -12.62 42.25 -6.51
C LEU A 403 -11.10 42.33 -6.51
N PHE A 404 -10.48 42.24 -5.33
CA PHE A 404 -9.04 42.06 -5.18
C PHE A 404 -8.70 40.60 -4.91
N LEU A 405 -7.78 40.04 -5.68
CA LEU A 405 -7.20 38.71 -5.51
C LEU A 405 -5.78 38.90 -4.99
N VAL A 406 -5.59 38.67 -3.69
CA VAL A 406 -4.31 38.92 -3.00
C VAL A 406 -3.60 37.59 -2.78
N ASP A 407 -2.47 37.40 -3.44
CA ASP A 407 -1.63 36.20 -3.39
C ASP A 407 -0.41 36.38 -2.47
N ASP A 408 0.16 35.29 -1.98
CA ASP A 408 1.37 35.27 -1.14
C ASP A 408 1.34 36.08 0.18
N TYR A 409 0.15 36.30 0.78
CA TYR A 409 0.02 37.09 2.01
C TYR A 409 0.86 36.58 3.20
N SER A 410 1.27 35.32 3.20
CA SER A 410 1.95 34.65 4.32
C SER A 410 3.48 34.54 4.22
N GLU A 411 4.12 35.08 3.18
CA GLU A 411 5.59 34.97 3.00
C GLU A 411 6.40 36.06 3.73
N MET A 412 5.74 37.03 4.37
CA MET A 412 6.38 38.19 5.02
C MET A 412 5.94 38.33 6.49
N ASP A 413 6.87 38.61 7.40
CA ASP A 413 6.59 38.90 8.82
C ASP A 413 5.82 40.22 9.01
N ILE A 414 5.98 41.12 8.02
CA ILE A 414 5.41 42.47 7.97
C ILE A 414 4.48 42.54 6.76
N VAL A 415 3.18 42.70 7.02
CA VAL A 415 2.18 42.95 5.97
C VAL A 415 2.42 44.38 5.44
N PRO A 416 2.51 44.59 4.12
CA PRO A 416 2.65 45.93 3.56
C PRO A 416 1.48 46.83 4.01
N LYS A 417 1.79 48.06 4.45
CA LYS A 417 0.81 49.02 4.99
C LYS A 417 -0.41 49.20 4.08
N VAL A 418 -0.21 49.19 2.75
CA VAL A 418 -1.31 49.33 1.76
C VAL A 418 -2.32 48.19 1.83
N ILE A 419 -1.86 46.94 1.99
CA ILE A 419 -2.76 45.78 2.12
C ILE A 419 -3.48 45.82 3.47
N GLU A 420 -2.78 46.24 4.53
CA GLU A 420 -3.39 46.42 5.85
C GLU A 420 -4.47 47.52 5.83
N GLU A 421 -4.23 48.63 5.14
CA GLU A 421 -5.22 49.69 4.92
C GLU A 421 -6.45 49.20 4.13
N LEU A 422 -6.25 48.39 3.09
CA LEU A 422 -7.36 47.79 2.33
C LEU A 422 -8.23 46.88 3.20
N LEU A 423 -7.62 46.11 4.11
CA LEU A 423 -8.35 45.25 5.05
C LEU A 423 -9.10 46.06 6.11
N LEU A 424 -8.46 47.07 6.70
CA LEU A 424 -9.04 47.91 7.76
C LEU A 424 -10.15 48.83 7.26
N ARG A 425 -10.01 49.43 6.06
CA ARG A 425 -10.99 50.35 5.47
C ARG A 425 -12.14 49.63 4.77
N ASN A 426 -12.14 48.30 4.72
CA ASN A 426 -13.17 47.56 3.99
C ASN A 426 -14.61 47.78 4.49
N PRO A 427 -14.90 47.96 5.80
CA PRO A 427 -16.26 48.28 6.26
C PRO A 427 -16.85 49.54 5.61
N SER A 428 -16.00 50.51 5.25
CA SER A 428 -16.40 51.76 4.60
C SER A 428 -16.50 51.64 3.07
N ASN A 429 -15.65 50.82 2.45
CA ASN A 429 -15.55 50.71 0.99
C ASN A 429 -16.36 49.54 0.39
N ARG A 430 -16.77 48.56 1.21
CA ARG A 430 -17.55 47.37 0.81
C ARG A 430 -16.92 46.56 -0.34
N LEU A 431 -15.58 46.45 -0.35
CA LEU A 431 -14.83 45.74 -1.38
C LEU A 431 -14.88 44.22 -1.16
N SER A 432 -14.76 43.48 -2.26
CA SER A 432 -14.56 42.03 -2.22
C SER A 432 -13.07 41.71 -2.29
N LEU A 433 -12.54 40.96 -1.33
CA LEU A 433 -11.14 40.55 -1.24
C LEU A 433 -11.08 39.03 -1.09
N ALA A 434 -10.37 38.35 -1.98
CA ALA A 434 -9.99 36.95 -1.83
C ALA A 434 -8.50 36.88 -1.52
N VAL A 435 -8.14 36.50 -0.29
CA VAL A 435 -6.75 36.51 0.18
C VAL A 435 -6.26 35.09 0.38
N ALA A 436 -5.22 34.69 -0.37
CA ALA A 436 -4.57 33.40 -0.23
C ALA A 436 -3.55 33.41 0.92
N VAL A 437 -3.68 32.44 1.83
CA VAL A 437 -2.86 32.34 3.04
C VAL A 437 -2.37 30.91 3.26
N ARG A 438 -1.14 30.74 3.73
CA ARG A 438 -0.66 29.44 4.19
C ARG A 438 -1.31 29.02 5.51
N SER A 439 -1.64 27.73 5.63
CA SER A 439 -2.14 27.12 6.86
C SER A 439 -1.27 27.51 8.07
N GLY A 440 -1.91 28.02 9.13
CA GLY A 440 -1.23 28.43 10.36
C GLY A 440 -0.77 29.89 10.42
N MET A 441 -0.71 30.60 9.28
CA MET A 441 -0.27 32.02 9.20
C MET A 441 -1.43 33.02 9.12
N GLY A 442 -2.67 32.56 8.99
CA GLY A 442 -3.86 33.42 8.85
C GLY A 442 -4.40 34.05 10.14
N ARG A 443 -3.69 33.96 11.29
CA ARG A 443 -4.22 34.44 12.59
C ARG A 443 -4.60 35.93 12.54
N LYS A 444 -3.72 36.78 11.98
CA LYS A 444 -3.93 38.23 11.87
C LYS A 444 -5.07 38.59 10.91
N LEU A 445 -5.24 37.82 9.82
CA LEU A 445 -6.29 38.06 8.82
C LEU A 445 -7.66 37.55 9.28
N ARG A 446 -7.69 36.48 10.08
CA ARG A 446 -8.92 35.80 10.48
C ARG A 446 -9.91 36.70 11.21
N GLN A 447 -9.46 37.73 11.91
CA GLN A 447 -10.32 38.71 12.57
C GLN A 447 -11.13 39.58 11.59
N TYR A 448 -10.65 39.72 10.36
CA TYR A 448 -11.29 40.53 9.31
C TYR A 448 -12.10 39.67 8.33
N ALA A 449 -11.76 38.38 8.20
CA ALA A 449 -12.41 37.47 7.25
C ALA A 449 -13.80 37.04 7.72
N ARG A 450 -14.82 37.24 6.88
CA ARG A 450 -16.19 36.74 7.12
C ARG A 450 -16.35 35.30 6.65
N THR A 451 -15.64 34.95 5.59
CA THR A 451 -15.68 33.62 4.98
C THR A 451 -14.28 33.02 5.02
N VAL A 452 -14.19 31.76 5.47
CA VAL A 452 -12.93 31.00 5.48
C VAL A 452 -13.10 29.76 4.61
N LEU A 453 -12.31 29.68 3.54
CA LEU A 453 -12.24 28.56 2.63
C LEU A 453 -10.91 27.83 2.85
N ARG A 454 -10.96 26.53 3.09
CA ARG A 454 -9.77 25.69 3.17
C ARG A 454 -9.64 24.84 1.93
N ILE A 455 -8.49 24.91 1.28
CA ILE A 455 -8.07 23.92 0.27
C ILE A 455 -7.63 22.67 1.03
N GLU A 456 -8.35 21.57 0.80
CA GLU A 456 -8.05 20.26 1.36
C GLU A 456 -7.01 19.53 0.49
N GLU A 457 -6.74 18.26 0.81
CA GLU A 457 -5.86 17.40 0.03
C GLU A 457 -6.30 17.37 -1.44
N PHE A 458 -5.32 17.47 -2.33
CA PHE A 458 -5.54 17.43 -3.77
C PHE A 458 -5.98 16.02 -4.17
N PRO A 459 -7.18 15.88 -4.76
CA PRO A 459 -7.69 14.55 -5.07
C PRO A 459 -6.82 13.83 -6.10
N LEU A 460 -6.64 12.52 -5.93
CA LEU A 460 -5.81 11.72 -6.84
C LEU A 460 -6.36 11.72 -8.26
N TYR A 461 -7.68 11.65 -8.46
CA TYR A 461 -8.31 11.81 -9.77
C TYR A 461 -7.93 13.13 -10.47
N SER A 462 -7.64 14.19 -9.72
CA SER A 462 -7.19 15.47 -10.28
C SER A 462 -5.74 15.40 -10.73
N THR A 463 -4.88 14.68 -9.99
CA THR A 463 -3.51 14.36 -10.43
C THR A 463 -3.53 13.50 -11.69
N LEU A 464 -4.37 12.46 -11.73
CA LEU A 464 -4.53 11.59 -12.90
C LEU A 464 -5.04 12.37 -14.13
N TYR A 465 -5.97 13.30 -13.92
CA TYR A 465 -6.44 14.21 -14.97
C TYR A 465 -5.30 15.05 -15.57
N LEU A 466 -4.42 15.61 -14.71
CA LEU A 466 -3.23 16.34 -15.18
C LEU A 466 -2.30 15.44 -15.98
N LEU A 467 -1.98 14.25 -15.46
CA LEU A 467 -1.11 13.28 -16.14
C LEU A 467 -1.66 12.86 -17.50
N LYS A 468 -2.95 12.56 -17.58
CA LYS A 468 -3.63 12.17 -18.82
C LYS A 468 -3.58 13.27 -19.90
N LYS A 469 -3.64 14.53 -19.48
CA LYS A 469 -3.61 15.68 -20.40
C LYS A 469 -2.20 16.07 -20.82
N LEU A 470 -1.21 15.89 -19.95
CA LEU A 470 0.19 16.22 -20.26
C LEU A 470 0.91 15.10 -21.01
N PHE A 471 0.52 13.84 -20.80
CA PHE A 471 1.18 12.67 -21.39
C PHE A 471 0.23 11.82 -22.25
N SER A 472 -0.68 12.47 -23.00
CA SER A 472 -1.63 11.77 -23.90
C SER A 472 -0.93 10.88 -24.93
N ASP A 473 0.31 11.22 -25.28
CA ASP A 473 1.07 10.55 -26.33
C ASP A 473 1.76 9.26 -25.84
N ASN A 474 1.83 9.03 -24.51
CA ASN A 474 2.49 7.87 -23.90
C ASN A 474 1.57 7.13 -22.92
N ILE A 475 0.53 6.49 -23.47
CA ILE A 475 -0.49 5.75 -22.71
C ILE A 475 0.11 4.55 -21.97
N VAL A 476 1.14 3.89 -22.53
CA VAL A 476 1.78 2.70 -21.94
C VAL A 476 2.42 3.04 -20.59
N TRP A 477 3.12 4.18 -20.51
CA TRP A 477 3.66 4.65 -19.24
C TRP A 477 2.55 4.97 -18.24
N LEU A 478 1.49 5.66 -18.66
CA LEU A 478 0.38 6.02 -17.78
C LEU A 478 -0.30 4.78 -17.18
N GLN A 479 -0.50 3.73 -17.99
CA GLN A 479 -1.02 2.44 -17.54
C GLN A 479 -0.09 1.79 -16.50
N THR A 480 1.19 1.70 -16.80
CA THR A 480 2.20 1.11 -15.90
C THR A 480 2.30 1.88 -14.58
N PHE A 481 2.27 3.21 -14.66
CA PHE A 481 2.30 4.09 -13.50
C PHE A 481 1.04 3.94 -12.64
N LEU A 482 -0.15 3.82 -13.25
CA LEU A 482 -1.40 3.64 -12.53
C LEU A 482 -1.45 2.33 -11.75
N ALA A 483 -0.96 1.23 -12.33
CA ALA A 483 -0.82 -0.03 -11.61
C ALA A 483 0.11 0.12 -10.40
N THR A 484 1.23 0.81 -10.59
CA THR A 484 2.18 1.09 -9.50
C THR A 484 1.55 1.96 -8.41
N LEU A 485 0.77 2.96 -8.80
CA LEU A 485 0.06 3.85 -7.89
C LEU A 485 -1.00 3.10 -7.08
N GLU A 486 -1.76 2.19 -7.70
CA GLU A 486 -2.78 1.37 -7.02
C GLU A 486 -2.17 0.46 -5.93
N MET A 487 -0.98 -0.09 -6.17
CA MET A 487 -0.30 -0.97 -5.22
C MET A 487 0.38 -0.25 -4.05
N SER A 488 0.76 1.02 -4.20
CA SER A 488 1.58 1.74 -3.22
C SER A 488 0.81 2.87 -2.54
N LYS A 489 0.24 2.63 -1.35
CA LYS A 489 -0.48 3.66 -0.59
C LYS A 489 0.41 4.83 -0.19
N SER A 490 1.70 4.58 0.05
CA SER A 490 2.70 5.62 0.31
C SER A 490 2.85 6.60 -0.87
N LEU A 491 2.89 6.11 -2.12
CA LEU A 491 2.94 6.95 -3.32
C LEU A 491 1.63 7.74 -3.51
N GLN A 492 0.48 7.10 -3.26
CA GLN A 492 -0.84 7.76 -3.28
C GLN A 492 -0.89 8.92 -2.29
N ALA A 493 -0.47 8.68 -1.05
CA ALA A 493 -0.46 9.66 0.02
C ALA A 493 0.60 10.74 -0.17
N THR A 494 1.60 10.52 -1.04
CA THR A 494 2.56 11.55 -1.44
C THR A 494 1.92 12.58 -2.38
N LEU A 495 1.04 12.16 -3.30
CA LEU A 495 0.42 13.02 -4.33
C LEU A 495 -0.75 13.89 -3.82
N LYS A 496 -0.67 14.38 -2.58
CA LYS A 496 -1.69 15.21 -1.91
C LYS A 496 -1.70 16.68 -2.28
N THR A 497 -0.73 17.16 -3.05
CA THR A 497 -0.70 18.55 -3.53
C THR A 497 -0.48 18.60 -5.03
N PRO A 498 -1.04 19.61 -5.74
CA PRO A 498 -0.74 19.81 -7.15
C PRO A 498 0.75 19.93 -7.42
N LEU A 499 1.49 20.64 -6.56
CA LEU A 499 2.95 20.79 -6.68
C LEU A 499 3.66 19.42 -6.74
N MET A 500 3.18 18.45 -5.97
CA MET A 500 3.73 17.09 -5.98
C MET A 500 3.42 16.32 -7.25
N GLY A 501 2.19 16.46 -7.76
CA GLY A 501 1.82 15.95 -9.08
C GLY A 501 2.66 16.59 -10.20
N LEU A 502 3.00 17.88 -10.07
CA LEU A 502 3.86 18.55 -11.03
C LEU A 502 5.33 18.18 -10.88
N ALA A 503 5.82 17.88 -9.67
CA ALA A 503 7.15 17.34 -9.45
C ALA A 503 7.32 15.98 -10.16
N LEU A 504 6.29 15.13 -10.08
CA LEU A 504 6.20 13.89 -10.84
C LEU A 504 6.26 14.15 -12.37
N CYS A 505 5.46 15.08 -12.87
CA CYS A 505 5.48 15.44 -14.29
C CYS A 505 6.88 15.91 -14.74
N SER A 506 7.50 16.81 -13.97
CA SER A 506 8.82 17.35 -14.25
C SER A 506 9.89 16.26 -14.27
N TYR A 507 9.88 15.33 -13.30
CA TYR A 507 10.79 14.19 -13.28
C TYR A 507 10.66 13.34 -14.56
N ARG A 508 9.42 13.08 -14.98
CA ARG A 508 9.14 12.28 -16.18
C ARG A 508 9.60 12.97 -17.47
N SER A 509 9.40 14.28 -17.60
CA SER A 509 9.87 15.04 -18.75
C SER A 509 11.40 15.00 -18.88
N GLN A 510 12.12 15.00 -17.76
CA GLN A 510 13.58 14.86 -17.76
C GLN A 510 14.06 13.43 -18.07
N ASN A 511 13.25 12.42 -17.73
CA ASN A 511 13.62 11.01 -17.84
C ASN A 511 12.57 10.24 -18.67
N PRO A 512 12.49 10.45 -20.00
CA PRO A 512 11.49 9.81 -20.86
C PRO A 512 11.69 8.28 -21.01
N ASN A 513 12.90 7.78 -20.72
CA ASN A 513 13.22 6.35 -20.78
C ASN A 513 13.09 5.64 -19.43
N ALA A 514 12.89 6.38 -18.32
CA ALA A 514 12.72 5.76 -17.02
C ALA A 514 11.41 4.95 -17.00
N THR A 515 11.51 3.66 -16.69
CA THR A 515 10.38 2.74 -16.61
C THR A 515 9.67 2.82 -15.26
N GLU A 516 10.38 3.25 -14.21
CA GLU A 516 9.88 3.29 -12.83
C GLU A 516 9.86 4.69 -12.25
N VAL A 517 8.77 5.02 -11.57
CA VAL A 517 8.65 6.24 -10.77
C VAL A 517 8.30 5.86 -9.35
N SER A 518 9.03 6.45 -8.40
CA SER A 518 8.80 6.28 -6.96
C SER A 518 8.76 7.63 -6.26
N ASP A 519 8.18 7.62 -5.07
CA ASP A 519 8.14 8.70 -4.10
C ASP A 519 9.48 9.44 -3.91
N THR A 520 10.62 8.74 -3.93
CA THR A 520 11.95 9.36 -3.81
C THR A 520 12.24 10.39 -4.90
N HIS A 521 11.80 10.10 -6.13
CA HIS A 521 12.04 10.99 -7.27
C HIS A 521 11.23 12.27 -7.11
N ILE A 522 9.99 12.12 -6.66
CA ILE A 522 9.08 13.22 -6.36
C ILE A 522 9.66 14.09 -5.23
N PHE A 523 10.14 13.49 -4.13
CA PHE A 523 10.76 14.23 -3.03
C PHE A 523 12.06 14.93 -3.42
N LYS A 524 12.91 14.31 -4.25
CA LYS A 524 14.13 14.95 -4.79
C LYS A 524 13.78 16.21 -5.60
N VAL A 525 12.83 16.11 -6.53
CA VAL A 525 12.38 17.27 -7.33
C VAL A 525 11.70 18.33 -6.46
N TYR A 526 10.95 17.93 -5.43
CA TYR A 526 10.35 18.85 -4.46
C TYR A 526 11.40 19.65 -3.68
N LEU A 527 12.48 19.01 -3.21
CA LEU A 527 13.57 19.72 -2.55
C LEU A 527 14.30 20.66 -3.52
N MET A 528 14.53 20.24 -4.77
CA MET A 528 15.12 21.09 -5.80
C MET A 528 14.28 22.34 -6.08
N TYR A 529 12.96 22.23 -6.08
CA TYR A 529 12.06 23.38 -6.26
C TYR A 529 12.33 24.49 -5.24
N HIS A 530 12.47 24.14 -3.96
CA HIS A 530 12.74 25.14 -2.91
C HIS A 530 14.15 25.74 -3.03
N MET A 531 15.13 24.97 -3.48
CA MET A 531 16.47 25.49 -3.76
C MET A 531 16.47 26.49 -4.94
N ILE A 532 15.67 26.23 -5.98
CA ILE A 532 15.52 27.14 -7.14
C ILE A 532 14.70 28.37 -6.77
N LYS A 533 13.66 28.23 -5.94
CA LYS A 533 12.82 29.34 -5.49
C LYS A 533 13.60 30.35 -4.62
N PHE A 534 14.58 29.89 -3.84
CA PHE A 534 15.37 30.72 -2.92
C PHE A 534 16.89 30.64 -3.22
N PRO A 535 17.36 31.14 -4.37
CA PRO A 535 18.75 30.94 -4.81
C PRO A 535 19.77 31.63 -3.87
N LEU A 536 19.42 32.79 -3.30
CA LEU A 536 20.26 33.54 -2.35
C LEU A 536 20.39 32.85 -0.98
N SER A 537 19.59 31.83 -0.69
CA SER A 537 19.57 31.12 0.59
C SER A 537 19.83 29.61 0.45
N ALA A 538 20.34 29.16 -0.70
CA ALA A 538 20.50 27.73 -1.00
C ALA A 538 21.38 26.98 0.01
N GLU A 539 22.47 27.59 0.49
CA GLU A 539 23.32 26.98 1.54
C GLU A 539 22.59 26.86 2.88
N LYS A 540 21.81 27.89 3.25
CA LYS A 540 20.98 27.88 4.46
C LYS A 540 19.89 26.80 4.38
N VAL A 541 19.25 26.65 3.21
CA VAL A 541 18.28 25.58 2.94
C VAL A 541 18.92 24.20 3.09
N LYS A 542 20.15 24.01 2.56
CA LYS A 542 20.88 22.74 2.68
C LYS A 542 21.18 22.40 4.14
N SER A 543 21.66 23.36 4.92
CA SER A 543 21.90 23.20 6.37
C SER A 543 20.62 22.86 7.13
N LEU A 544 19.50 23.51 6.79
CA LEU A 544 18.21 23.25 7.42
C LEU A 544 17.66 21.86 7.06
N ILE A 545 17.88 21.38 5.83
CA ILE A 545 17.50 20.01 5.44
C ILE A 545 18.24 18.98 6.31
N SER A 546 19.54 19.14 6.54
CA SER A 546 20.30 18.22 7.40
C SER A 546 19.82 18.27 8.86
N SER A 547 19.52 19.47 9.37
CA SER A 547 18.99 19.65 10.74
C SER A 547 17.60 19.04 10.91
N CYS A 548 16.70 19.28 9.95
CA CYS A 548 15.39 18.62 9.88
C CYS A 548 15.51 17.10 9.70
N GLY A 549 16.55 16.62 9.02
CA GLY A 549 16.82 15.18 8.89
C GLY A 549 17.23 14.53 10.21
N GLU A 550 17.97 15.26 11.06
CA GLU A 550 18.27 14.81 12.42
C GLU A 550 17.00 14.72 13.28
N LEU A 551 16.13 15.75 13.19
CA LEU A 551 14.82 15.74 13.84
C LEU A 551 13.97 14.54 13.39
N ALA A 552 13.96 14.27 12.08
CA ALA A 552 13.21 13.18 11.48
C ALA A 552 13.71 11.80 11.95
N LEU A 553 15.03 11.59 12.00
CA LEU A 553 15.66 10.36 12.51
C LEU A 553 15.31 10.10 13.96
N LYS A 554 15.51 11.09 14.83
CA LYS A 554 15.16 11.00 16.25
C LYS A 554 13.67 10.70 16.43
N GLY A 555 12.82 11.42 15.68
CA GLY A 555 11.38 11.18 15.68
C GLY A 555 11.00 9.75 15.27
N LEU A 556 11.66 9.16 14.27
CA LEU A 556 11.35 7.77 13.85
C LEU A 556 11.74 6.73 14.90
N VAL A 557 12.87 6.92 15.60
CA VAL A 557 13.29 6.04 16.70
C VAL A 557 12.35 6.15 17.89
N GLU A 558 11.91 7.37 18.23
CA GLU A 558 11.00 7.65 19.34
C GLU A 558 9.51 7.48 19.00
N SER A 559 9.16 7.11 17.76
CA SER A 559 7.78 7.11 17.23
C SER A 559 7.06 8.47 17.36
N CYS A 560 7.80 9.57 17.27
CA CYS A 560 7.30 10.94 17.33
C CYS A 560 7.20 11.59 15.93
N PHE A 561 6.01 12.10 15.60
CA PHE A 561 5.71 12.82 14.35
C PHE A 561 5.23 14.26 14.60
N ASP A 562 5.15 14.66 15.88
CA ASP A 562 4.59 15.92 16.36
C ASP A 562 5.60 16.70 17.19
N PHE A 563 6.29 17.64 16.57
CA PHE A 563 7.38 18.39 17.19
C PHE A 563 6.91 19.69 17.83
N THR A 564 7.58 20.10 18.90
CA THR A 564 7.38 21.36 19.63
C THR A 564 8.50 22.36 19.32
N ASP A 565 8.35 23.63 19.72
CA ASP A 565 9.45 24.61 19.58
C ASP A 565 10.70 24.17 20.36
N ASP A 566 10.53 23.48 21.50
CA ASP A 566 11.65 22.98 22.30
C ASP A 566 12.47 21.96 21.50
N ASP A 567 11.80 21.02 20.81
CA ASP A 567 12.45 20.02 19.96
C ASP A 567 13.22 20.65 18.79
N LEU A 568 12.67 21.72 18.20
CA LEU A 568 13.32 22.46 17.11
C LEU A 568 14.54 23.24 17.61
N SER A 569 14.41 23.90 18.76
CA SER A 569 15.48 24.72 19.35
C SER A 569 16.71 23.89 19.76
N GLN A 570 16.50 22.65 20.23
CA GLN A 570 17.59 21.70 20.55
C GLN A 570 18.49 21.40 19.36
N LEU A 571 17.94 21.48 18.14
CA LEU A 571 18.66 21.23 16.88
C LEU A 571 19.01 22.52 16.13
N GLY A 572 18.79 23.69 16.73
CA GLY A 572 19.06 24.99 16.10
C GLY A 572 18.14 25.30 14.91
N ILE A 573 16.94 24.71 14.85
CA ILE A 573 16.00 24.89 13.74
C ILE A 573 15.10 26.09 14.05
N GLU A 574 15.19 27.14 13.23
CA GLU A 574 14.25 28.26 13.26
C GLU A 574 12.91 27.83 12.63
N SER A 575 11.84 27.84 13.43
CA SER A 575 10.54 27.29 13.05
C SER A 575 9.90 28.03 11.86
N GLU A 576 10.08 29.35 11.80
CA GLU A 576 9.58 30.19 10.71
C GLU A 576 10.30 29.91 9.38
N GLU A 577 11.61 29.65 9.43
CA GLU A 577 12.39 29.30 8.24
C GLU A 577 12.09 27.90 7.73
N ALA A 578 11.96 26.92 8.64
CA ALA A 578 11.59 25.55 8.28
C ALA A 578 10.19 25.50 7.64
N ILE A 579 9.28 26.38 8.10
CA ILE A 579 8.00 26.61 7.43
C ILE A 579 8.26 27.27 6.08
N ARG A 580 8.94 28.41 6.01
CA ARG A 580 9.19 29.18 4.77
C ARG A 580 9.73 28.31 3.63
N PHE A 581 10.70 27.43 3.92
CA PHE A 581 11.30 26.52 2.93
C PHE A 581 10.50 25.22 2.69
N GLY A 582 9.31 25.09 3.28
CA GLY A 582 8.39 23.98 3.00
C GLY A 582 8.77 22.64 3.64
N LEU A 583 9.73 22.62 4.56
CA LEU A 583 10.16 21.39 5.24
C LEU A 583 9.17 20.96 6.33
N LEU A 584 8.62 21.93 7.06
CA LEU A 584 7.65 21.70 8.14
C LEU A 584 6.35 22.51 7.93
N ASN A 585 5.27 21.98 8.49
CA ASN A 585 3.95 22.61 8.55
C ASN A 585 3.52 22.83 10.00
N LYS A 586 2.77 23.91 10.25
CA LYS A 586 2.23 24.27 11.57
C LYS A 586 0.73 23.93 11.63
N TYR A 587 0.36 22.96 12.47
CA TYR A 587 -1.02 22.42 12.45
C TYR A 587 -1.96 23.00 13.53
N THR A 588 -1.45 23.63 14.59
CA THR A 588 -2.30 24.14 15.68
C THR A 588 -2.35 25.68 15.71
N ALA A 589 -3.45 26.25 15.23
CA ALA A 589 -3.71 27.69 15.32
C ALA A 589 -4.30 28.14 16.68
N GLN A 590 -4.90 27.24 17.47
CA GLN A 590 -5.72 27.58 18.65
C GLN A 590 -5.21 27.03 20.01
N ARG A 591 -4.14 26.23 20.07
CA ARG A 591 -3.56 25.75 21.33
C ARG A 591 -2.46 26.71 21.83
N LEU A 592 -2.24 26.76 23.15
CA LEU A 592 -1.20 27.57 23.80
C LEU A 592 0.22 27.25 23.30
N ARG A 593 0.47 26.03 22.81
CA ARG A 593 1.75 25.60 22.21
C ARG A 593 1.58 25.15 20.76
N PRO A 594 2.39 25.66 19.81
CA PRO A 594 2.35 25.21 18.43
C PRO A 594 2.91 23.79 18.30
N ARG A 595 2.39 23.04 17.33
CA ARG A 595 2.89 21.72 16.94
C ARG A 595 3.27 21.74 15.46
N TYR A 596 4.44 21.20 15.17
CA TYR A 596 5.04 21.12 13.85
C TYR A 596 5.05 19.68 13.37
N ARG A 597 4.77 19.49 12.09
CA ARG A 597 4.78 18.17 11.43
C ARG A 597 5.44 18.31 10.07
N PHE A 598 6.09 17.26 9.62
CA PHE A 598 6.37 17.12 8.19
C PHE A 598 5.04 17.02 7.43
N PHE A 599 5.00 17.43 6.17
CA PHE A 599 3.76 17.41 5.40
C PHE A 599 3.24 15.97 5.16
N HIS A 600 4.12 14.97 5.18
CA HIS A 600 3.76 13.56 5.09
C HIS A 600 4.75 12.67 5.88
N PRO A 601 4.31 11.59 6.54
CA PRO A 601 5.21 10.64 7.21
C PRO A 601 6.30 10.06 6.30
N SER A 602 5.97 9.70 5.06
CA SER A 602 6.98 9.21 4.08
C SER A 602 8.03 10.27 3.75
N PHE A 603 7.68 11.57 3.80
CA PHE A 603 8.67 12.62 3.63
C PHE A 603 9.60 12.73 4.85
N GLN A 604 9.08 12.56 6.07
CA GLN A 604 9.92 12.45 7.26
C GLN A 604 10.90 11.28 7.13
N GLU A 605 10.41 10.10 6.74
CA GLU A 605 11.24 8.92 6.48
C GLU A 605 12.29 9.16 5.39
N PHE A 606 11.93 9.88 4.32
CA PHE A 606 12.85 10.24 3.25
C PHE A 606 13.99 11.15 3.72
N VAL A 607 13.67 12.23 4.45
CA VAL A 607 14.70 13.15 4.97
C VAL A 607 15.55 12.47 6.06
N ALA A 608 14.94 11.61 6.88
CA ALA A 608 15.66 10.75 7.84
C ALA A 608 16.64 9.79 7.13
N GLY A 609 16.21 9.12 6.07
CA GLY A 609 17.06 8.21 5.30
C GLY A 609 18.22 8.94 4.64
N LYS A 610 17.98 10.14 4.08
CA LYS A 610 19.03 11.00 3.56
C LYS A 610 20.04 11.36 4.64
N ARG A 611 19.58 11.78 5.83
CA ARG A 611 20.45 12.11 6.95
C ARG A 611 21.24 10.90 7.46
N LEU A 612 20.62 9.72 7.53
CA LEU A 612 21.30 8.49 7.93
C LEU A 612 22.45 8.17 6.96
N SER A 613 22.21 8.33 5.65
CA SER A 613 23.25 8.15 4.65
C SER A 613 24.38 9.17 4.78
N GLU A 614 24.07 10.45 5.04
CA GLU A 614 25.07 11.50 5.31
C GLU A 614 25.96 11.16 6.53
N LEU A 615 25.37 10.59 7.60
CA LEU A 615 26.12 10.17 8.78
C LEU A 615 27.07 8.99 8.47
N LEU A 616 26.57 8.00 7.72
CA LEU A 616 27.30 6.76 7.41
C LEU A 616 28.36 6.91 6.32
N GLU A 617 28.32 7.99 5.55
CA GLU A 617 29.34 8.35 4.56
C GLU A 617 30.50 9.16 5.17
N SER A 618 30.26 9.83 6.30
CA SER A 618 31.19 10.77 6.93
C SER A 618 32.59 10.18 7.17
N GLU A 619 33.61 11.03 7.04
CA GLU A 619 34.99 10.71 7.40
C GLU A 619 35.28 10.94 8.89
N ASN A 620 34.40 11.65 9.59
CA ASN A 620 34.53 11.89 11.03
C ASN A 620 33.97 10.70 11.82
N GLN A 621 34.82 10.08 12.64
CA GLN A 621 34.48 8.88 13.41
C GLN A 621 33.30 9.12 14.37
N ASP A 622 33.22 10.26 15.05
CA ASP A 622 32.13 10.54 16.00
C ASP A 622 30.76 10.62 15.29
N VAL A 623 30.75 11.19 14.08
CA VAL A 623 29.55 11.32 13.24
C VAL A 623 29.16 9.97 12.66
N LEU A 624 30.15 9.16 12.26
CA LEU A 624 29.97 7.81 11.77
C LEU A 624 29.42 6.88 12.85
N ASP A 625 29.96 6.95 14.07
CA ASP A 625 29.50 6.19 15.24
C ASP A 625 28.06 6.53 15.59
N LYS A 626 27.66 7.80 15.44
CA LYS A 626 26.25 8.20 15.58
C LYS A 626 25.35 7.56 14.51
N GLY A 627 25.84 7.42 13.28
CA GLY A 627 25.15 6.69 12.21
C GLY A 627 24.96 5.21 12.57
N PHE A 628 26.02 4.54 13.06
CA PHE A 628 25.94 3.16 13.53
C PHE A 628 25.05 2.99 14.76
N HIS A 629 25.01 3.98 15.66
CA HIS A 629 24.07 4.00 16.78
C HIS A 629 22.61 3.95 16.28
N TYR A 630 22.25 4.73 15.27
CA TYR A 630 20.91 4.65 14.66
C TYR A 630 20.64 3.31 13.98
N LEU A 631 21.63 2.71 13.30
CA LEU A 631 21.48 1.38 12.71
C LEU A 631 21.29 0.28 13.76
N SER A 632 21.88 0.43 14.95
CA SER A 632 21.75 -0.56 16.03
C SER A 632 20.31 -0.77 16.53
N TYR A 633 19.40 0.21 16.31
CA TYR A 633 17.97 0.03 16.61
C TYR A 633 17.27 -0.94 15.64
N ILE A 634 17.87 -1.22 14.48
CA ILE A 634 17.38 -2.15 13.45
C ILE A 634 18.10 -3.48 13.66
N ASP A 635 17.61 -4.26 14.61
CA ASP A 635 18.23 -5.51 15.06
C ASP A 635 17.41 -6.77 14.74
N THR A 636 16.18 -6.64 14.20
CA THR A 636 15.31 -7.76 13.84
C THR A 636 14.83 -7.72 12.39
N PHE A 637 14.52 -8.90 11.83
CA PHE A 637 13.95 -9.00 10.47
C PHE A 637 12.58 -8.32 10.37
N LEU A 638 11.79 -8.36 11.45
CA LEU A 638 10.49 -7.68 11.49
C LEU A 638 10.64 -6.16 11.40
N LYS A 639 11.67 -5.59 12.04
CA LYS A 639 12.01 -4.16 11.92
C LYS A 639 12.48 -3.77 10.51
N ILE A 640 13.18 -4.67 9.81
CA ILE A 640 13.63 -4.47 8.42
C ILE A 640 12.46 -4.48 7.44
N VAL A 641 11.54 -5.44 7.56
CA VAL A 641 10.38 -5.59 6.66
C VAL A 641 9.26 -4.62 7.01
N GLY A 642 9.14 -4.24 8.28
CA GLY A 642 8.10 -3.35 8.78
C GLY A 642 8.57 -1.93 9.04
N ARG A 643 8.67 -1.57 10.33
CA ARG A 643 8.86 -0.20 10.84
C ARG A 643 9.94 0.62 10.12
N TYR A 644 11.09 0.04 9.78
CA TYR A 644 12.22 0.75 9.17
C TYR A 644 12.42 0.46 7.69
N HIS A 645 11.51 -0.28 7.04
CA HIS A 645 11.60 -0.65 5.64
C HIS A 645 11.86 0.56 4.72
N TYR A 646 10.99 1.58 4.82
CA TYR A 646 11.10 2.79 4.00
C TYR A 646 12.31 3.65 4.37
N LEU A 647 12.68 3.73 5.65
CA LEU A 647 13.91 4.42 6.09
C LEU A 647 15.15 3.85 5.40
N LEU A 648 15.30 2.52 5.44
CA LEU A 648 16.42 1.82 4.82
C LEU A 648 16.38 1.99 3.29
N LYS A 649 15.20 1.82 2.67
CA LYS A 649 15.00 2.01 1.22
C LYS A 649 15.44 3.41 0.76
N TYR A 650 15.17 4.45 1.56
CA TYR A 650 15.59 5.81 1.25
C TYR A 650 17.07 6.05 1.53
N ALA A 651 17.62 5.49 2.61
CA ALA A 651 19.02 5.66 2.97
C ALA A 651 19.97 5.07 1.92
N LEU A 652 19.64 3.89 1.40
CA LEU A 652 20.43 3.17 0.39
C LEU A 652 20.55 3.89 -0.97
N ARG A 653 19.76 4.94 -1.20
CA ARG A 653 19.65 5.64 -2.50
C ARG A 653 20.49 6.91 -2.64
N ASN A 654 21.35 7.22 -1.67
CA ASN A 654 22.09 8.48 -1.65
C ASN A 654 23.60 8.31 -1.86
N SER A 655 24.25 7.35 -1.22
CA SER A 655 25.71 7.13 -1.33
C SER A 655 26.07 5.64 -1.34
N ALA A 656 26.99 5.26 -2.24
CA ALA A 656 27.51 3.90 -2.33
C ALA A 656 28.22 3.45 -1.04
N LYS A 657 29.02 4.34 -0.42
CA LYS A 657 29.75 4.05 0.82
C LYS A 657 28.81 3.80 1.99
N ALA A 658 27.81 4.66 2.15
CA ALA A 658 26.77 4.49 3.16
C ALA A 658 25.98 3.19 2.93
N THR A 659 25.66 2.88 1.67
CA THR A 659 24.97 1.63 1.31
C THR A 659 25.76 0.40 1.72
N VAL A 660 27.06 0.33 1.45
CA VAL A 660 27.92 -0.79 1.88
C VAL A 660 27.93 -0.92 3.42
N ASN A 661 27.96 0.19 4.17
CA ASN A 661 27.90 0.16 5.63
C ASN A 661 26.55 -0.38 6.14
N ILE A 662 25.43 0.03 5.54
CA ILE A 662 24.09 -0.47 5.87
C ILE A 662 24.01 -1.97 5.55
N LEU A 663 24.43 -2.41 4.37
CA LEU A 663 24.40 -3.82 3.98
C LEU A 663 25.28 -4.68 4.89
N THR A 664 26.43 -4.17 5.32
CA THR A 664 27.29 -4.86 6.28
C THR A 664 26.59 -5.11 7.61
N HIS A 665 25.85 -4.12 8.13
CA HIS A 665 25.02 -4.28 9.32
C HIS A 665 23.90 -5.31 9.08
N LEU A 666 23.15 -5.20 7.99
CA LEU A 666 22.05 -6.11 7.69
C LEU A 666 22.52 -7.57 7.51
N PHE A 667 23.65 -7.79 6.86
CA PHE A 667 24.24 -9.13 6.71
C PHE A 667 24.72 -9.72 8.03
N SER A 668 25.17 -8.90 8.99
CA SER A 668 25.55 -9.38 10.32
C SER A 668 24.38 -9.96 11.12
N LEU A 669 23.14 -9.62 10.74
CA LEU A 669 21.92 -10.13 11.39
C LEU A 669 21.56 -11.55 10.95
N TYR A 670 22.12 -12.07 9.85
CA TYR A 670 21.76 -13.38 9.29
C TYR A 670 21.94 -14.53 10.28
N ASP A 671 23.07 -14.53 11.00
CA ASP A 671 23.43 -15.54 12.00
C ASP A 671 22.99 -15.16 13.43
N SER A 672 22.38 -13.98 13.60
CA SER A 672 22.00 -13.47 14.92
C SER A 672 20.66 -14.05 15.38
N HIS A 673 20.68 -14.80 16.49
CA HIS A 673 19.45 -15.31 17.12
C HIS A 673 18.53 -14.21 17.65
N LYS A 674 19.06 -13.00 17.93
CA LYS A 674 18.23 -11.84 18.31
C LYS A 674 17.40 -11.32 17.15
N ALA A 675 17.87 -11.51 15.91
CA ALA A 675 17.18 -10.99 14.74
C ALA A 675 15.85 -11.67 14.44
N LEU A 676 15.62 -12.85 15.04
CA LEU A 676 14.39 -13.64 14.93
C LEU A 676 13.33 -13.25 15.96
N ASP A 677 13.62 -12.32 16.87
CA ASP A 677 12.66 -11.91 17.89
C ASP A 677 11.41 -11.30 17.26
N CYS A 678 10.24 -11.77 17.72
CA CYS A 678 8.91 -11.38 17.29
C CYS A 678 8.18 -10.54 18.35
N GLN A 679 8.88 -10.02 19.37
CA GLN A 679 8.26 -9.09 20.31
C GLN A 679 7.53 -7.98 19.55
N VAL A 680 6.25 -7.79 19.92
CA VAL A 680 5.32 -6.93 19.20
C VAL A 680 5.72 -5.48 19.44
N ASP A 681 6.56 -4.95 18.55
CA ASP A 681 6.70 -3.51 18.37
C ASP A 681 5.33 -2.92 18.02
N SER A 682 5.12 -1.65 18.36
CA SER A 682 3.88 -0.94 18.05
C SER A 682 3.57 -1.01 16.55
N LYS A 683 2.42 -1.61 16.18
CA LYS A 683 1.92 -1.71 14.79
C LYS A 683 1.43 -0.38 14.21
N GLU A 684 1.74 0.76 14.84
CA GLU A 684 1.37 2.10 14.34
C GLU A 684 1.93 2.42 12.95
N HIS A 685 3.07 1.81 12.58
CA HIS A 685 3.65 1.98 11.26
C HIS A 685 2.82 1.33 10.14
N LEU A 686 2.03 0.29 10.43
CA LEU A 686 1.11 -0.32 9.47
C LEU A 686 -0.07 0.58 9.12
N GLN A 687 -0.46 1.51 9.99
CA GLN A 687 -1.46 2.53 9.64
C GLN A 687 -0.94 3.47 8.54
N ARG A 688 0.38 3.67 8.47
CA ARG A 688 1.05 4.52 7.47
C ARG A 688 1.38 3.73 6.20
N HIS A 689 1.81 2.49 6.36
CA HIS A 689 2.27 1.61 5.29
C HIS A 689 1.55 0.25 5.36
N PRO A 690 0.23 0.20 5.09
CA PRO A 690 -0.55 -1.03 5.19
C PRO A 690 -0.13 -2.11 4.19
N GLU A 691 0.55 -1.74 3.11
CA GLU A 691 1.15 -2.71 2.19
C GLU A 691 2.19 -3.64 2.84
N LEU A 692 2.80 -3.22 3.96
CA LEU A 692 3.80 -4.03 4.70
C LEU A 692 3.14 -5.08 5.60
N GLU A 693 1.83 -4.95 5.89
CA GLU A 693 1.10 -5.85 6.79
C GLU A 693 1.18 -7.30 6.31
N ILE A 694 1.02 -7.53 5.01
CA ILE A 694 1.10 -8.87 4.41
C ILE A 694 2.51 -9.46 4.59
N GLN A 695 3.55 -8.65 4.40
CA GLN A 695 4.94 -9.11 4.49
C GLN A 695 5.34 -9.38 5.95
N GLU A 696 4.92 -8.54 6.89
CA GLU A 696 5.13 -8.75 8.32
C GLU A 696 4.36 -9.96 8.85
N GLU A 697 3.10 -10.14 8.45
CA GLU A 697 2.30 -11.30 8.82
C GLU A 697 2.95 -12.58 8.28
N LEU A 698 3.34 -12.59 7.00
CA LEU A 698 4.02 -13.74 6.39
C LEU A 698 5.31 -14.08 7.15
N LEU A 699 6.16 -13.10 7.42
CA LEU A 699 7.40 -13.29 8.17
C LEU A 699 7.12 -13.80 9.60
N THR A 700 6.09 -13.26 10.27
CA THR A 700 5.68 -13.70 11.60
C THR A 700 5.22 -15.17 11.60
N TYR A 701 4.46 -15.59 10.59
CA TYR A 701 4.03 -16.98 10.46
C TYR A 701 5.20 -17.94 10.20
N ILE A 702 6.16 -17.53 9.38
CA ILE A 702 7.39 -18.27 9.10
C ILE A 702 8.22 -18.42 10.40
N LEU A 703 8.44 -17.32 11.13
CA LEU A 703 9.21 -17.31 12.37
C LEU A 703 8.57 -18.17 13.47
N ASN A 704 7.23 -18.22 13.51
CA ASN A 704 6.47 -19.07 14.45
C ASN A 704 6.36 -20.55 14.03
N GLY A 705 6.94 -20.95 12.89
CA GLY A 705 6.95 -22.35 12.43
C GLY A 705 5.60 -22.88 11.94
N LEU A 706 4.67 -21.99 11.58
CA LEU A 706 3.32 -22.35 11.08
C LEU A 706 3.31 -22.75 9.59
N PHE A 707 4.41 -22.52 8.88
CA PHE A 707 4.63 -23.01 7.53
C PHE A 707 5.86 -23.92 7.52
N SER A 708 5.85 -24.97 6.69
CA SER A 708 7.01 -25.86 6.47
C SER A 708 8.13 -25.21 5.64
N LEU A 709 8.10 -23.88 5.48
CA LEU A 709 9.04 -23.12 4.68
C LEU A 709 10.39 -23.07 5.39
N ASN A 710 11.47 -23.22 4.62
CA ASN A 710 12.82 -23.17 5.15
C ASN A 710 13.16 -21.74 5.59
N LEU A 711 13.33 -21.52 6.90
CA LEU A 711 13.60 -20.20 7.47
C LEU A 711 14.86 -19.54 6.87
N ASP A 712 15.91 -20.34 6.62
CA ASP A 712 17.17 -19.81 6.07
C ASP A 712 17.04 -19.37 4.60
N SER A 713 16.12 -20.00 3.86
CA SER A 713 15.74 -19.56 2.50
C SER A 713 15.15 -18.15 2.52
N HIS A 714 14.20 -17.90 3.42
CA HIS A 714 13.56 -16.59 3.50
C HIS A 714 14.48 -15.49 4.01
N LYS A 715 15.33 -15.75 5.03
CA LYS A 715 16.33 -14.78 5.49
C LYS A 715 17.27 -14.39 4.35
N LEU A 716 17.77 -15.38 3.61
CA LEU A 716 18.73 -15.13 2.53
C LEU A 716 18.07 -14.31 1.41
N ASN A 717 16.89 -14.74 0.95
CA ASN A 717 16.18 -14.05 -0.13
C ASN A 717 15.83 -12.62 0.28
N LEU A 718 15.32 -12.38 1.49
CA LEU A 718 15.02 -11.04 1.97
C LEU A 718 16.25 -10.11 1.93
N LEU A 719 17.37 -10.53 2.51
CA LEU A 719 18.59 -9.70 2.57
C LEU A 719 19.23 -9.51 1.19
N LEU A 720 19.22 -10.56 0.37
CA LEU A 720 19.79 -10.51 -0.97
C LEU A 720 18.98 -9.63 -1.90
N THR A 721 17.65 -9.73 -1.88
CA THR A 721 16.75 -8.82 -2.61
C THR A 721 17.05 -7.38 -2.22
N PHE A 722 17.14 -7.09 -0.92
CA PHE A 722 17.43 -5.74 -0.44
C PHE A 722 18.77 -5.20 -0.95
N ALA A 723 19.82 -6.03 -0.92
CA ALA A 723 21.16 -5.66 -1.36
C ALA A 723 21.26 -5.44 -2.87
N VAL A 724 20.67 -6.33 -3.66
CA VAL A 724 20.72 -6.27 -5.12
C VAL A 724 19.86 -5.13 -5.64
N GLU A 725 18.66 -4.93 -5.09
CA GLU A 725 17.81 -3.78 -5.44
C GLU A 725 18.49 -2.45 -5.16
N ALA A 726 19.16 -2.32 -4.01
CA ALA A 726 19.95 -1.14 -3.66
C ALA A 726 21.04 -0.86 -4.70
N GLY A 727 21.79 -1.89 -5.09
CA GLY A 727 22.86 -1.80 -6.08
C GLY A 727 22.37 -1.44 -7.47
N ILE A 728 21.30 -2.07 -7.95
CA ILE A 728 20.76 -1.84 -9.32
C ILE A 728 20.11 -0.46 -9.43
N GLN A 729 19.22 -0.10 -8.50
CA GLN A 729 18.45 1.16 -8.58
C GLN A 729 19.34 2.40 -8.53
N CYS A 730 20.53 2.28 -7.93
CA CYS A 730 21.44 3.39 -7.72
C CYS A 730 22.72 3.31 -8.56
N GLN A 731 22.84 2.30 -9.43
CA GLN A 731 24.07 2.03 -10.21
C GLN A 731 25.32 1.78 -9.33
N PHE A 732 25.13 1.33 -8.07
CA PHE A 732 26.19 1.02 -7.10
C PHE A 732 26.52 -0.48 -7.07
N LEU A 733 26.08 -1.24 -8.07
CA LEU A 733 26.22 -2.69 -8.07
C LEU A 733 27.69 -3.13 -7.98
N SER A 734 28.60 -2.40 -8.62
CA SER A 734 30.05 -2.65 -8.55
C SER A 734 30.61 -2.48 -7.14
N ASP A 735 30.14 -1.48 -6.39
CA ASP A 735 30.60 -1.19 -5.03
C ASP A 735 30.01 -2.17 -4.01
N CYS A 736 28.78 -2.63 -4.24
CA CYS A 736 28.08 -3.57 -3.37
C CYS A 736 28.51 -5.04 -3.62
N ALA A 737 28.89 -5.38 -4.86
CA ALA A 737 29.20 -6.74 -5.28
C ALA A 737 30.24 -7.47 -4.40
N PRO A 738 31.35 -6.85 -3.93
CA PRO A 738 32.29 -7.50 -3.02
C PRO A 738 31.63 -7.94 -1.72
N LYS A 739 30.81 -7.08 -1.11
CA LYS A 739 30.13 -7.39 0.15
C LYS A 739 29.03 -8.44 -0.02
N ILE A 740 28.31 -8.41 -1.15
CA ILE A 740 27.34 -9.45 -1.50
C ILE A 740 28.04 -10.79 -1.71
N LYS A 741 29.17 -10.83 -2.42
CA LYS A 741 29.96 -12.06 -2.63
C LYS A 741 30.51 -12.64 -1.33
N GLU A 742 31.02 -11.80 -0.44
CA GLU A 742 31.43 -12.20 0.91
C GLU A 742 30.25 -12.82 1.66
N PHE A 743 29.08 -12.20 1.61
CA PHE A 743 27.86 -12.73 2.23
C PHE A 743 27.42 -14.07 1.63
N LEU A 744 27.47 -14.26 0.32
CA LEU A 744 27.05 -15.52 -0.32
C LEU A 744 27.99 -16.70 -0.02
N THR A 745 29.23 -16.44 0.40
CA THR A 745 30.25 -17.47 0.58
C THR A 745 29.80 -18.51 1.62
N GLY A 746 29.77 -19.79 1.21
CA GLY A 746 29.38 -20.91 2.07
C GLY A 746 27.89 -21.03 2.38
N LYS A 747 27.01 -20.23 1.75
CA LYS A 747 25.56 -20.29 1.94
C LYS A 747 24.85 -21.11 0.85
N MET A 748 23.70 -21.69 1.18
CA MET A 748 22.81 -22.37 0.22
C MET A 748 21.88 -21.35 -0.42
N PHE A 749 21.87 -21.22 -1.74
CA PHE A 749 20.94 -20.35 -2.46
C PHE A 749 19.63 -21.07 -2.77
N TYR A 750 18.49 -20.43 -2.51
CA TYR A 750 17.16 -21.04 -2.69
C TYR A 750 16.38 -20.25 -3.73
N TYR A 751 15.90 -20.93 -4.77
CA TYR A 751 15.17 -20.29 -5.87
C TYR A 751 13.90 -21.06 -6.21
N ASP A 752 12.75 -20.37 -6.25
CA ASP A 752 11.49 -20.94 -6.72
C ASP A 752 11.38 -20.77 -8.24
N LEU A 753 11.22 -21.88 -8.97
CA LEU A 753 11.16 -21.87 -10.44
C LEU A 753 9.79 -21.43 -10.98
N ASN A 754 8.79 -21.25 -10.11
CA ASN A 754 7.48 -20.72 -10.47
C ASN A 754 7.03 -19.61 -9.50
N PRO A 755 7.76 -18.49 -9.39
CA PRO A 755 7.44 -17.47 -8.42
C PRO A 755 6.20 -16.67 -8.85
N VAL A 756 5.20 -16.57 -7.96
CA VAL A 756 3.98 -15.76 -8.17
C VAL A 756 4.31 -14.26 -8.27
N PHE A 757 5.41 -13.82 -7.66
CA PHE A 757 5.87 -12.42 -7.66
C PHE A 757 7.24 -12.32 -8.32
N THR A 758 7.36 -11.57 -9.41
CA THR A 758 8.44 -11.77 -10.40
C THR A 758 9.56 -10.72 -10.37
N LYS A 759 9.42 -9.60 -9.67
CA LYS A 759 10.34 -8.46 -9.80
C LYS A 759 11.63 -8.58 -8.99
N SER A 760 11.54 -9.01 -7.74
CA SER A 760 12.70 -9.21 -6.85
C SER A 760 13.66 -10.27 -7.40
N ASP A 761 13.09 -11.33 -7.97
CA ASP A 761 13.83 -12.49 -8.43
C ASP A 761 14.59 -12.18 -9.73
N GLN A 762 14.01 -11.35 -10.62
CA GLN A 762 14.69 -10.87 -11.81
C GLN A 762 15.95 -10.07 -11.48
N ASN A 763 15.91 -9.23 -10.44
CA ASN A 763 17.07 -8.45 -10.02
C ASN A 763 18.22 -9.35 -9.53
N ILE A 764 17.90 -10.39 -8.76
CA ILE A 764 18.89 -11.37 -8.31
C ILE A 764 19.49 -12.13 -9.50
N LEU A 765 18.67 -12.51 -10.49
CA LEU A 765 19.16 -13.15 -11.72
C LEU A 765 20.08 -12.22 -12.54
N LEU A 766 19.76 -10.92 -12.64
CA LEU A 766 20.63 -9.93 -13.27
C LEU A 766 21.97 -9.78 -12.55
N PHE A 767 21.98 -9.90 -11.22
CA PHE A 767 23.22 -9.91 -10.45
C PHE A 767 24.07 -11.15 -10.78
N ILE A 768 23.46 -12.34 -10.86
CA ILE A 768 24.17 -13.58 -11.25
C ILE A 768 24.71 -13.48 -12.68
N GLU A 769 23.95 -12.89 -13.60
CA GLU A 769 24.39 -12.66 -14.99
C GLU A 769 25.59 -11.71 -15.05
N SER A 770 25.64 -10.71 -14.17
CA SER A 770 26.75 -9.74 -14.11
C SER A 770 27.98 -10.28 -13.37
N TYR A 771 27.79 -11.17 -12.40
CA TYR A 771 28.85 -11.74 -11.53
C TYR A 771 28.72 -13.27 -11.42
N PRO A 772 28.99 -14.02 -12.50
CA PRO A 772 28.79 -15.46 -12.55
C PRO A 772 29.68 -16.24 -11.56
N GLU A 773 30.82 -15.67 -11.15
CA GLU A 773 31.70 -16.26 -10.15
C GLU A 773 31.07 -16.40 -8.76
N SER A 774 30.00 -15.64 -8.48
CA SER A 774 29.27 -15.70 -7.21
C SER A 774 28.67 -17.08 -6.93
N ILE A 775 28.32 -17.84 -7.97
CA ILE A 775 27.75 -19.19 -7.85
C ILE A 775 28.76 -20.20 -7.30
N SER A 776 30.04 -20.05 -7.65
CA SER A 776 31.11 -20.93 -7.17
C SER A 776 31.43 -20.73 -5.68
N LEU A 777 31.02 -19.59 -5.10
CA LEU A 777 31.23 -19.26 -3.68
C LEU A 777 30.17 -19.91 -2.76
N LEU A 778 29.02 -20.29 -3.32
CA LEU A 778 27.92 -20.91 -2.57
C LEU A 778 28.28 -22.30 -2.07
N SER A 779 27.64 -22.78 -1.00
CA SER A 779 27.71 -24.21 -0.63
C SER A 779 26.89 -25.09 -1.57
N GLY A 780 25.90 -24.51 -2.26
CA GLY A 780 25.06 -25.17 -3.24
C GLY A 780 23.82 -24.34 -3.58
N ILE A 781 23.05 -24.83 -4.56
CA ILE A 781 21.80 -24.21 -5.02
C ILE A 781 20.66 -25.20 -4.80
N GLN A 782 19.53 -24.74 -4.28
CA GLN A 782 18.30 -25.50 -4.17
C GLN A 782 17.18 -24.83 -4.99
N CYS A 783 16.71 -25.51 -6.04
CA CYS A 783 15.62 -25.06 -6.88
C CYS A 783 14.33 -25.82 -6.53
N THR A 784 13.23 -25.10 -6.27
CA THR A 784 11.92 -25.70 -5.99
C THR A 784 10.98 -25.57 -7.20
N ILE A 785 10.19 -26.61 -7.46
CA ILE A 785 9.17 -26.66 -8.51
C ILE A 785 7.84 -27.05 -7.87
N SER A 786 6.90 -26.11 -7.83
CA SER A 786 5.54 -26.33 -7.33
C SER A 786 4.51 -25.50 -8.08
N PRO A 787 3.27 -26.00 -8.28
CA PRO A 787 2.20 -25.22 -8.87
C PRO A 787 1.71 -24.10 -7.94
N ASN A 788 1.32 -22.95 -8.51
CA ASN A 788 0.86 -21.74 -7.78
C ASN A 788 -0.41 -21.94 -6.95
N ASN A 789 -1.13 -23.04 -7.17
CA ASN A 789 -2.42 -23.34 -6.53
C ASN A 789 -2.33 -23.92 -5.12
N SER A 790 -1.14 -24.02 -4.52
CA SER A 790 -1.07 -24.62 -3.20
C SER A 790 -0.03 -23.97 -2.32
N MET A 791 -0.40 -22.83 -1.72
CA MET A 791 -0.21 -22.77 -0.27
C MET A 791 -1.05 -23.90 0.31
N LYS A 792 -0.47 -25.11 0.34
CA LYS A 792 -1.09 -26.21 1.08
C LYS A 792 -1.14 -25.71 2.52
N MET A 793 -2.35 -25.68 3.08
CA MET A 793 -2.46 -25.75 4.53
C MET A 793 -1.54 -26.88 5.00
N ILE A 794 -0.97 -26.73 6.20
CA ILE A 794 -0.45 -27.89 6.92
C ILE A 794 -1.48 -29.00 6.73
N ASP A 795 -1.05 -30.16 6.22
CA ASP A 795 -1.99 -31.23 5.93
C ASP A 795 -2.62 -31.72 7.24
N PHE A 796 -3.77 -31.15 7.58
CA PHE A 796 -4.54 -31.54 8.74
C PHE A 796 -5.30 -32.83 8.48
N SER A 797 -5.17 -33.47 7.30
CA SER A 797 -5.86 -34.73 6.99
C SER A 797 -5.61 -35.77 8.08
N SER A 798 -4.35 -35.89 8.53
CA SER A 798 -3.94 -36.81 9.60
C SER A 798 -4.63 -36.53 10.93
N ILE A 799 -4.92 -35.26 11.24
CA ILE A 799 -5.58 -34.80 12.47
C ILE A 799 -7.11 -34.88 12.34
N SER A 800 -7.65 -34.60 11.15
CA SER A 800 -9.09 -34.68 10.85
C SER A 800 -9.61 -36.12 10.78
N GLN A 801 -8.71 -37.07 10.52
CA GLN A 801 -9.01 -38.50 10.50
C GLN A 801 -8.95 -39.14 11.88
N ILE A 802 -8.57 -38.41 12.95
CA ILE A 802 -8.59 -38.92 14.32
C ILE A 802 -10.07 -39.17 14.70
N PRO A 803 -10.52 -40.43 14.77
CA PRO A 803 -11.90 -40.71 15.08
C PRO A 803 -12.18 -40.44 16.57
N GLU A 804 -13.38 -39.95 16.89
CA GLU A 804 -13.85 -39.73 18.28
C GLU A 804 -13.75 -41.00 19.15
N SER A 805 -13.66 -42.18 18.52
CA SER A 805 -13.45 -43.47 19.18
C SER A 805 -12.12 -43.57 19.95
N PHE A 806 -11.14 -42.70 19.69
CA PHE A 806 -9.91 -42.62 20.51
C PHE A 806 -10.14 -41.97 21.88
N GLY A 807 -11.29 -41.33 22.11
CA GLY A 807 -11.71 -40.74 23.38
C GLY A 807 -11.62 -39.20 23.39
N ILE A 808 -12.69 -38.54 23.85
CA ILE A 808 -12.72 -37.08 24.02
C ILE A 808 -12.08 -36.72 25.38
N PRO A 809 -11.05 -35.87 25.40
CA PRO A 809 -10.40 -35.45 26.65
C PRO A 809 -11.37 -34.71 27.57
N SER A 810 -11.36 -35.00 28.87
CA SER A 810 -12.15 -34.29 29.89
C SER A 810 -11.20 -33.47 30.77
N ILE A 811 -11.41 -32.15 30.85
CA ILE A 811 -10.52 -31.19 31.52
C ILE A 811 -11.30 -30.13 32.30
N GLU A 812 -10.68 -29.57 33.34
CA GLU A 812 -11.20 -28.41 34.06
C GLU A 812 -11.04 -27.12 33.23
N SER A 813 -11.88 -26.12 33.49
CA SER A 813 -11.92 -24.87 32.72
C SER A 813 -10.57 -24.12 32.64
N GLU A 814 -9.74 -24.22 33.67
CA GLU A 814 -8.45 -23.54 33.77
C GLU A 814 -7.40 -24.04 32.76
N TYR A 815 -7.59 -25.25 32.21
CA TYR A 815 -6.67 -25.89 31.27
C TYR A 815 -7.13 -25.84 29.81
N LEU A 816 -8.20 -25.10 29.51
CA LEU A 816 -8.74 -24.98 28.15
C LEU A 816 -7.68 -24.49 27.13
N ASN A 817 -6.74 -23.65 27.59
CA ASN A 817 -5.65 -23.08 26.78
C ASN A 817 -4.66 -24.13 26.26
N ALA A 818 -4.66 -25.35 26.81
CA ALA A 818 -3.86 -26.46 26.31
C ALA A 818 -4.45 -27.09 25.02
N PHE A 819 -5.65 -26.68 24.60
CA PHE A 819 -6.31 -27.21 23.40
C PHE A 819 -6.73 -26.08 22.45
N LEU A 820 -6.62 -26.35 21.16
CA LEU A 820 -7.10 -25.50 20.08
C LEU A 820 -8.05 -26.31 19.21
N HIS A 821 -9.24 -25.76 18.97
CA HIS A 821 -10.21 -26.40 18.09
C HIS A 821 -9.76 -26.28 16.63
N LEU A 822 -9.78 -27.39 15.91
CA LEU A 822 -9.39 -27.43 14.50
C LEU A 822 -10.26 -26.49 13.66
N ASP A 823 -11.56 -26.37 13.96
CA ASP A 823 -12.44 -25.49 13.20
C ASP A 823 -12.20 -24.01 13.48
N ASP A 824 -11.78 -23.62 14.69
CA ASP A 824 -11.42 -22.22 14.98
C ASP A 824 -10.14 -21.83 14.22
N LEU A 825 -9.20 -22.77 14.11
CA LEU A 825 -8.01 -22.64 13.26
C LEU A 825 -8.35 -22.67 11.77
N LYS A 826 -9.34 -23.46 11.34
CA LYS A 826 -9.78 -23.51 9.94
C LYS A 826 -10.60 -22.28 9.56
N LEU A 827 -11.54 -21.79 10.35
CA LEU A 827 -12.54 -20.82 9.87
C LEU A 827 -11.96 -19.42 9.65
N ASP A 828 -11.06 -18.96 10.52
CA ASP A 828 -10.37 -17.68 10.37
C ASP A 828 -9.26 -17.75 9.28
N LYS A 829 -8.60 -18.91 9.15
CA LYS A 829 -7.49 -19.09 8.20
C LYS A 829 -7.95 -19.53 6.80
N GLN A 830 -9.01 -20.32 6.69
CA GLN A 830 -9.59 -20.80 5.43
C GLN A 830 -10.25 -19.65 4.68
N LYS A 831 -10.91 -18.69 5.35
CA LYS A 831 -11.46 -17.53 4.65
C LYS A 831 -10.35 -16.69 3.99
N LYS A 832 -9.25 -16.42 4.72
CA LYS A 832 -8.08 -15.70 4.20
C LYS A 832 -7.35 -16.51 3.12
N LEU A 833 -7.18 -17.81 3.32
CA LEU A 833 -6.55 -18.70 2.35
C LEU A 833 -7.41 -18.91 1.11
N ASP A 834 -8.73 -18.99 1.23
CA ASP A 834 -9.67 -19.08 0.11
C ASP A 834 -9.64 -17.78 -0.69
N ASP A 835 -9.53 -16.63 -0.02
CA ASP A 835 -9.35 -15.35 -0.70
C ASP A 835 -7.98 -15.26 -1.40
N SER A 836 -6.90 -15.75 -0.79
CA SER A 836 -5.58 -15.86 -1.44
C SER A 836 -5.56 -16.87 -2.57
N ASN A 837 -6.18 -18.04 -2.40
CA ASN A 837 -6.28 -19.10 -3.41
C ASN A 837 -7.19 -18.68 -4.56
N LYS A 838 -8.24 -17.88 -4.30
CA LYS A 838 -9.00 -17.23 -5.38
C LYS A 838 -8.09 -16.36 -6.23
N VAL A 839 -7.20 -15.57 -5.62
CA VAL A 839 -6.23 -14.74 -6.37
C VAL A 839 -5.21 -15.62 -7.11
N LEU A 840 -4.66 -16.64 -6.46
CA LEU A 840 -3.70 -17.58 -7.07
C LEU A 840 -4.33 -18.40 -8.22
N SER A 841 -5.62 -18.70 -8.13
CA SER A 841 -6.36 -19.38 -9.20
C SER A 841 -6.54 -18.54 -10.47
N LEU A 842 -6.26 -17.24 -10.40
CA LEU A 842 -6.22 -16.35 -11.57
C LEU A 842 -4.90 -16.46 -12.34
N PHE A 843 -3.87 -17.11 -11.78
CA PHE A 843 -2.60 -17.36 -12.47
C PHE A 843 -2.64 -18.70 -13.22
N PRO A 844 -1.83 -18.89 -14.27
CA PRO A 844 -1.82 -20.13 -15.04
C PRO A 844 -1.36 -21.27 -14.13
N GLN A 845 -2.04 -22.40 -14.26
CA GLN A 845 -1.65 -23.60 -13.53
C GLN A 845 -0.46 -24.33 -14.18
N GLU A 846 -0.08 -23.93 -15.38
CA GLU A 846 1.06 -24.44 -16.12
C GLU A 846 2.36 -23.77 -15.61
N ILE A 847 3.27 -24.58 -15.11
CA ILE A 847 4.59 -24.16 -14.63
C ILE A 847 5.46 -23.89 -15.85
N THR A 848 5.91 -22.65 -16.03
CA THR A 848 6.85 -22.27 -17.10
C THR A 848 8.13 -21.72 -16.48
N ILE A 849 9.27 -22.36 -16.76
CA ILE A 849 10.56 -21.88 -16.26
C ILE A 849 10.90 -20.54 -16.94
N SER A 850 11.23 -19.51 -16.17
CA SER A 850 11.53 -18.17 -16.69
C SER A 850 12.73 -18.14 -17.65
N ASP A 851 12.60 -17.46 -18.79
CA ASP A 851 13.71 -17.25 -19.73
C ASP A 851 14.83 -16.39 -19.14
N ALA A 852 14.52 -15.52 -18.15
CA ALA A 852 15.55 -14.75 -17.45
C ALA A 852 16.50 -15.66 -16.66
N LEU A 853 15.98 -16.73 -16.06
CA LEU A 853 16.78 -17.71 -15.34
C LEU A 853 17.68 -18.49 -16.30
N VAL A 854 17.13 -18.90 -17.43
CA VAL A 854 17.89 -19.63 -18.46
C VAL A 854 19.04 -18.77 -18.97
N ARG A 855 18.81 -17.46 -19.20
CA ARG A 855 19.87 -16.51 -19.58
C ARG A 855 20.95 -16.38 -18.51
N ALA A 856 20.57 -16.16 -17.25
CA ALA A 856 21.51 -16.03 -16.14
C ALA A 856 22.39 -17.29 -15.99
N PHE A 857 21.81 -18.48 -16.00
CA PHE A 857 22.58 -19.72 -15.85
C PHE A 857 23.37 -20.12 -17.11
N SER A 858 22.93 -19.70 -18.30
CA SER A 858 23.75 -19.87 -19.51
C SER A 858 25.00 -18.98 -19.52
N SER A 859 24.97 -17.86 -18.76
CA SER A 859 26.07 -16.90 -18.69
C SER A 859 27.20 -17.27 -17.71
N LEU A 860 27.16 -18.45 -17.08
CA LEU A 860 28.09 -18.83 -16.01
C LEU A 860 29.56 -19.00 -16.42
N LEU A 861 29.88 -19.01 -17.73
CA LEU A 861 31.26 -19.07 -18.27
C LEU A 861 32.13 -20.19 -17.65
N GLY A 862 31.53 -21.32 -17.26
CA GLY A 862 32.22 -22.47 -16.64
C GLY A 862 32.27 -22.47 -15.11
N ASN A 863 31.78 -21.42 -14.45
CA ASN A 863 31.55 -21.43 -13.00
C ASN A 863 30.42 -22.42 -12.65
N LYS A 864 30.66 -23.32 -11.70
CA LYS A 864 29.69 -24.34 -11.30
C LYS A 864 29.46 -24.30 -9.80
N ALA A 865 28.21 -24.48 -9.41
CA ALA A 865 27.83 -24.65 -8.02
C ALA A 865 28.35 -26.00 -7.49
N PRO A 866 28.86 -26.07 -6.24
CA PRO A 866 29.37 -27.32 -5.68
C PRO A 866 28.33 -28.46 -5.63
N VAL A 867 27.05 -28.11 -5.39
CA VAL A 867 25.90 -29.03 -5.40
C VAL A 867 24.67 -28.29 -5.94
N CYS A 868 23.88 -28.94 -6.80
CA CYS A 868 22.57 -28.46 -7.22
C CYS A 868 21.48 -29.44 -6.74
N HIS A 869 20.54 -28.98 -5.95
CA HIS A 869 19.41 -29.76 -5.44
C HIS A 869 18.12 -29.27 -6.10
N ILE A 870 17.46 -30.15 -6.85
CA ILE A 870 16.15 -29.86 -7.46
C ILE A 870 15.07 -30.60 -6.68
N SER A 871 14.09 -29.85 -6.17
CA SER A 871 12.95 -30.37 -5.42
C SER A 871 11.66 -30.07 -6.16
N ALA A 872 10.98 -31.09 -6.68
CA ALA A 872 9.68 -30.96 -7.34
C ALA A 872 8.55 -31.54 -6.48
N SER A 873 7.42 -30.85 -6.43
CA SER A 873 6.23 -31.27 -5.68
C SER A 873 4.95 -31.08 -6.49
N CYS A 874 4.08 -32.10 -6.49
CA CYS A 874 2.78 -32.10 -7.19
C CYS A 874 2.86 -31.79 -8.70
N VAL A 875 3.95 -32.22 -9.35
CA VAL A 875 4.17 -32.00 -10.78
C VAL A 875 3.62 -33.18 -11.59
N ASN A 876 2.88 -32.89 -12.66
CA ASN A 876 2.30 -33.86 -13.58
C ASN A 876 2.38 -33.38 -15.03
N LYS A 877 1.99 -34.24 -15.98
CA LYS A 877 2.03 -33.94 -17.42
C LYS A 877 1.18 -32.72 -17.84
N ASN A 878 0.13 -32.38 -17.09
CA ASN A 878 -0.78 -31.28 -17.42
C ASN A 878 -0.24 -29.93 -16.93
N ASN A 879 0.48 -29.91 -15.80
CA ASN A 879 0.99 -28.68 -15.22
C ASN A 879 2.47 -28.42 -15.53
N PHE A 880 3.21 -29.37 -16.09
CA PHE A 880 4.61 -29.18 -16.48
C PHE A 880 4.86 -29.69 -17.90
N PRO A 881 4.82 -28.79 -18.91
CA PRO A 881 4.92 -29.16 -20.32
C PRO A 881 6.33 -29.62 -20.70
N GLN A 882 6.41 -30.41 -21.78
CA GLN A 882 7.69 -30.90 -22.32
C GLN A 882 8.60 -29.76 -22.84
N SER A 883 8.05 -28.57 -23.14
CA SER A 883 8.82 -27.38 -23.52
C SER A 883 9.83 -26.95 -22.44
N ASN A 884 9.59 -27.25 -21.17
CA ASN A 884 10.53 -27.00 -20.08
C ASN A 884 11.76 -27.92 -20.09
N CYS A 885 11.72 -29.04 -20.81
CA CYS A 885 12.82 -30.01 -20.84
C CYS A 885 14.13 -29.38 -21.35
N GLU A 886 14.07 -28.51 -22.37
CA GLU A 886 15.26 -27.77 -22.85
C GLU A 886 15.79 -26.78 -21.79
N LYS A 887 14.90 -26.16 -21.02
CA LYS A 887 15.29 -25.25 -19.92
C LYS A 887 15.92 -26.01 -18.75
N MET A 888 15.44 -27.22 -18.48
CA MET A 888 16.00 -28.13 -17.47
C MET A 888 17.43 -28.57 -17.81
N LYS A 889 17.79 -28.70 -19.10
CA LYS A 889 19.19 -28.97 -19.49
C LYS A 889 20.13 -27.89 -18.99
N VAL A 890 19.73 -26.62 -19.08
CA VAL A 890 20.52 -25.48 -18.57
C VAL A 890 20.59 -25.51 -17.04
N LEU A 891 19.53 -25.89 -16.35
CA LEU A 891 19.54 -26.05 -14.89
C LEU A 891 20.49 -27.16 -14.42
N PHE A 892 20.53 -28.28 -15.13
CA PHE A 892 21.43 -29.39 -14.82
C PHE A 892 22.91 -29.06 -15.10
N SER A 893 23.21 -28.17 -16.05
CA SER A 893 24.60 -27.79 -16.35
C SER A 893 25.27 -26.93 -15.26
N VAL A 894 24.49 -26.38 -14.32
CA VAL A 894 24.97 -25.50 -13.23
C VAL A 894 25.87 -26.23 -12.23
N SER A 895 25.82 -27.56 -12.13
CA SER A 895 26.61 -28.34 -11.17
C SER A 895 26.93 -29.75 -11.68
N ASP A 896 28.11 -30.26 -11.32
CA ASP A 896 28.52 -31.65 -11.58
C ASP A 896 28.02 -32.64 -10.49
N ARG A 897 27.29 -32.13 -9.48
CA ARG A 897 26.72 -32.93 -8.39
C ARG A 897 25.26 -32.55 -8.15
N ILE A 898 24.37 -33.29 -8.79
CA ILE A 898 22.93 -33.04 -8.78
C ILE A 898 22.24 -33.98 -7.78
N LYS A 899 21.35 -33.42 -6.97
CA LYS A 899 20.42 -34.14 -6.10
C LYS A 899 18.99 -33.86 -6.57
N LEU A 900 18.19 -34.90 -6.74
CA LEU A 900 16.78 -34.80 -7.14
C LEU A 900 15.87 -35.23 -6.00
N THR A 901 14.81 -34.48 -5.73
CA THR A 901 13.75 -34.83 -4.77
C THR A 901 12.40 -34.63 -5.42
N LEU A 902 11.59 -35.69 -5.47
CA LEU A 902 10.27 -35.70 -6.10
C LEU A 902 9.23 -36.07 -5.05
N SER A 903 8.15 -35.30 -4.96
CA SER A 903 7.05 -35.53 -4.00
C SER A 903 5.69 -35.40 -4.69
N ASP A 904 4.86 -36.44 -4.66
CA ASP A 904 3.58 -36.51 -5.37
C ASP A 904 3.68 -36.11 -6.86
N CYS A 905 4.81 -36.43 -7.51
CA CYS A 905 5.02 -36.15 -8.92
C CYS A 905 4.71 -37.39 -9.77
N SER A 906 4.01 -37.21 -10.89
CA SER A 906 3.80 -38.24 -11.91
C SER A 906 4.45 -37.82 -13.22
N ASP A 907 5.12 -38.75 -13.92
CA ASP A 907 5.72 -38.54 -15.24
C ASP A 907 6.83 -37.47 -15.31
N PHE A 908 7.30 -36.95 -14.17
CA PHE A 908 8.35 -35.91 -14.14
C PHE A 908 9.66 -36.41 -14.75
N ILE A 909 10.08 -37.63 -14.39
CA ILE A 909 11.29 -38.26 -14.90
C ILE A 909 11.13 -38.56 -16.39
N LEU A 910 9.98 -39.11 -16.78
CA LEU A 910 9.65 -39.43 -18.17
C LEU A 910 9.74 -38.18 -19.07
N ASN A 911 9.11 -37.07 -18.64
CA ASN A 911 9.05 -35.83 -19.42
C ASN A 911 10.42 -35.12 -19.51
N ASN A 912 11.26 -35.23 -18.47
CA ASN A 912 12.58 -34.60 -18.42
C ASN A 912 13.74 -35.56 -18.76
N TRP A 913 13.44 -36.80 -19.18
CA TRP A 913 14.45 -37.81 -19.47
C TRP A 913 15.49 -37.34 -20.50
N PRO A 914 15.13 -36.65 -21.60
CA PRO A 914 16.13 -36.14 -22.56
C PRO A 914 17.15 -35.19 -21.93
N ALA A 915 16.77 -34.45 -20.88
CA ALA A 915 17.68 -33.57 -20.16
C ALA A 915 18.52 -34.34 -19.13
N ILE A 916 17.91 -35.29 -18.41
CA ILE A 916 18.61 -36.15 -17.44
C ILE A 916 19.66 -37.02 -18.14
N GLN A 917 19.33 -37.56 -19.31
CA GLN A 917 20.19 -38.46 -20.07
C GLN A 917 21.54 -37.82 -20.46
N VAL A 918 21.55 -36.52 -20.74
CA VAL A 918 22.78 -35.77 -21.09
C VAL A 918 23.71 -35.61 -19.87
N HIS A 919 23.15 -35.62 -18.66
CA HIS A 919 23.87 -35.32 -17.41
C HIS A 919 23.90 -36.50 -16.42
N LEU A 920 23.75 -37.74 -16.89
CA LEU A 920 23.69 -38.94 -16.02
C LEU A 920 24.85 -39.04 -15.03
N ASP A 921 26.05 -38.67 -15.46
CA ASP A 921 27.25 -38.71 -14.63
C ASP A 921 27.26 -37.70 -13.48
N SER A 922 26.39 -36.68 -13.53
CA SER A 922 26.32 -35.61 -12.52
C SER A 922 25.35 -35.93 -11.39
N PHE A 923 24.41 -36.87 -11.55
CA PHE A 923 23.42 -37.19 -10.51
C PHE A 923 24.01 -38.07 -9.41
N ARG A 924 24.06 -37.55 -8.18
CA ARG A 924 24.59 -38.24 -6.99
C ARG A 924 23.53 -38.63 -5.98
N GLY A 925 22.36 -37.99 -5.98
CA GLY A 925 21.29 -38.32 -5.04
C GLY A 925 19.91 -38.25 -5.67
N CYS A 926 19.03 -39.20 -5.37
CA CYS A 926 17.64 -39.19 -5.81
C CYS A 926 16.72 -39.58 -4.65
N THR A 927 15.69 -38.80 -4.39
CA THR A 927 14.66 -39.08 -3.38
C THR A 927 13.29 -38.99 -4.04
N ILE A 928 12.47 -40.00 -3.87
CA ILE A 928 11.18 -40.12 -4.53
C ILE A 928 10.12 -40.47 -3.47
N GLN A 929 9.12 -39.61 -3.33
CA GLN A 929 7.96 -39.76 -2.45
C GLN A 929 6.73 -39.84 -3.34
N VAL A 930 6.29 -41.04 -3.72
CA VAL A 930 5.32 -41.23 -4.81
C VAL A 930 4.25 -42.26 -4.43
N LEU A 931 3.02 -42.00 -4.88
CA LEU A 931 1.86 -42.88 -4.76
C LEU A 931 1.91 -44.08 -5.75
N HIS A 932 2.45 -43.89 -6.95
CA HIS A 932 2.62 -44.94 -7.97
C HIS A 932 3.75 -44.58 -8.98
N MET A 933 4.72 -45.49 -9.23
CA MET A 933 5.79 -45.31 -10.25
C MET A 933 5.60 -46.28 -11.42
N SER A 934 5.83 -45.83 -12.65
CA SER A 934 5.76 -46.70 -13.83
C SER A 934 6.99 -47.62 -13.96
N GLU A 935 6.87 -48.74 -14.67
CA GLU A 935 7.98 -49.65 -14.94
C GLU A 935 9.09 -48.97 -15.79
N GLU A 936 8.71 -48.00 -16.61
CA GLU A 936 9.62 -47.22 -17.46
C GLU A 936 10.45 -46.25 -16.62
N GLU A 937 9.85 -45.52 -15.68
CA GLU A 937 10.57 -44.63 -14.75
C GLU A 937 11.54 -45.42 -13.85
N GLN A 938 11.15 -46.62 -13.42
CA GLN A 938 12.04 -47.52 -12.68
C GLN A 938 13.27 -47.89 -13.50
N ARG A 939 13.11 -48.29 -14.77
CA ARG A 939 14.24 -48.59 -15.67
C ARG A 939 15.13 -47.37 -15.89
N MET A 940 14.54 -46.19 -16.03
CA MET A 940 15.24 -44.92 -16.19
C MET A 940 16.10 -44.59 -14.96
N ILE A 941 15.53 -44.66 -13.74
CA ILE A 941 16.29 -44.45 -12.49
C ILE A 941 17.42 -45.46 -12.35
N LEU A 942 17.16 -46.73 -12.69
CA LEU A 942 18.18 -47.79 -12.65
C LEU A 942 19.34 -47.55 -13.64
N SER A 943 19.14 -46.75 -14.68
CA SER A 943 20.21 -46.39 -15.62
C SER A 943 21.11 -45.24 -15.13
N MET A 944 20.77 -44.59 -14.01
CA MET A 944 21.58 -43.54 -13.37
C MET A 944 22.74 -44.15 -12.55
N SER A 945 23.76 -44.66 -13.24
CA SER A 945 24.90 -45.40 -12.67
C SER A 945 25.76 -44.64 -11.66
N SER A 946 25.64 -43.31 -11.63
CA SER A 946 26.45 -42.37 -10.85
C SER A 946 25.86 -42.01 -9.48
N LEU A 947 24.69 -42.56 -9.11
CA LEU A 947 24.00 -42.29 -7.85
C LEU A 947 24.75 -42.83 -6.63
N GLU A 948 24.95 -41.97 -5.63
CA GLU A 948 25.51 -42.31 -4.31
C GLU A 948 24.41 -42.61 -3.28
N SER A 949 23.18 -42.11 -3.50
CA SER A 949 22.04 -42.33 -2.61
C SER A 949 20.70 -42.34 -3.36
N LEU A 950 19.87 -43.36 -3.14
CA LEU A 950 18.49 -43.46 -3.63
C LEU A 950 17.54 -43.72 -2.44
N ASN A 951 16.56 -42.84 -2.23
CA ASN A 951 15.54 -43.01 -1.20
C ASN A 951 14.15 -43.07 -1.86
N ILE A 952 13.40 -44.14 -1.63
CA ILE A 952 12.04 -44.28 -2.15
C ILE A 952 11.06 -44.44 -0.99
N TYR A 953 10.07 -43.56 -0.92
CA TYR A 953 8.97 -43.55 0.03
C TYR A 953 7.67 -43.84 -0.73
N ILE A 954 6.99 -44.93 -0.37
CA ILE A 954 5.71 -45.34 -0.97
C ILE A 954 4.61 -45.16 0.07
N ASN A 955 3.66 -44.27 -0.21
CA ASN A 955 2.48 -44.04 0.62
C ASN A 955 1.33 -44.95 0.16
N ASP A 956 1.22 -46.15 0.73
CA ASP A 956 -0.02 -46.93 0.66
C ASP A 956 -0.98 -46.45 1.76
N TYR A 957 -2.22 -46.10 1.40
CA TYR A 957 -3.30 -45.65 2.31
C TYR A 957 -3.77 -46.74 3.32
N CYS A 958 -2.94 -47.73 3.63
CA CYS A 958 -3.19 -48.79 4.60
C CYS A 958 -1.99 -48.96 5.55
N ALA A 959 -1.98 -48.15 6.61
CA ALA A 959 -1.30 -48.34 7.90
C ALA A 959 0.23 -48.60 7.96
N HIS A 960 0.98 -48.66 6.86
CA HIS A 960 2.43 -48.91 6.93
C HIS A 960 3.19 -48.15 5.83
N THR A 961 3.85 -47.04 6.19
CA THR A 961 4.83 -46.39 5.30
C THR A 961 6.01 -47.33 5.09
N ARG A 962 6.22 -47.79 3.85
CA ARG A 962 7.37 -48.62 3.47
C ARG A 962 8.50 -47.72 2.99
N VAL A 963 9.59 -47.66 3.75
CA VAL A 963 10.81 -46.92 3.38
C VAL A 963 11.81 -47.92 2.80
N VAL A 964 12.19 -47.75 1.53
CA VAL A 964 13.27 -48.50 0.90
C VAL A 964 14.39 -47.52 0.56
N LYS A 965 15.48 -47.57 1.33
CA LYS A 965 16.73 -46.86 1.01
C LYS A 965 17.62 -47.81 0.22
N LEU A 966 18.16 -47.39 -0.91
CA LEU A 966 19.13 -48.18 -1.68
C LEU A 966 20.34 -47.27 -1.95
N ARG A 967 21.55 -47.70 -1.60
CA ARG A 967 22.79 -47.11 -2.13
C ARG A 967 23.28 -48.04 -3.23
N SER A 968 23.56 -47.54 -4.42
CA SER A 968 23.84 -48.41 -5.56
C SER A 968 25.31 -48.81 -5.64
N SER A 969 25.56 -50.10 -5.44
CA SER A 969 26.43 -50.88 -6.33
C SER A 969 26.02 -52.37 -6.32
N ILE A 970 24.83 -52.73 -6.81
CA ILE A 970 24.48 -54.15 -7.04
C ILE A 970 23.62 -54.28 -8.30
N TYR A 971 24.17 -54.90 -9.34
CA TYR A 971 23.64 -56.17 -9.88
C TYR A 971 24.60 -56.78 -10.91
N LYS A 972 25.53 -57.60 -10.38
CA LYS A 972 26.08 -58.78 -11.09
C LYS A 972 26.62 -59.88 -10.15
N THR A 973 26.61 -59.68 -8.83
CA THR A 973 27.17 -60.64 -7.86
C THR A 973 26.26 -60.79 -6.65
N VAL A 974 25.17 -61.55 -6.80
CA VAL A 974 24.39 -62.07 -5.65
C VAL A 974 25.02 -63.36 -5.08
N SER A 975 26.20 -63.78 -5.58
CA SER A 975 26.92 -64.97 -5.09
C SER A 975 28.25 -64.68 -4.38
N ALA A 976 28.65 -63.42 -4.19
CA ALA A 976 29.91 -63.07 -3.52
C ALA A 976 29.75 -61.74 -2.75
N ILE A 977 29.22 -61.81 -1.53
CA ILE A 977 29.13 -60.64 -0.64
C ILE A 977 30.33 -60.66 0.31
N SER A 978 31.31 -59.80 0.03
CA SER A 978 32.36 -59.38 0.97
C SER A 978 32.33 -57.87 1.28
N ASN A 979 31.26 -57.15 0.92
CA ASN A 979 31.09 -55.74 1.27
C ASN A 979 29.73 -55.48 1.95
N VAL A 980 29.80 -54.76 3.06
CA VAL A 980 28.95 -54.90 4.25
C VAL A 980 27.82 -53.86 4.33
N TYR A 981 27.62 -52.99 3.35
CA TYR A 981 26.55 -51.97 3.45
C TYR A 981 25.18 -52.43 2.94
N ASP A 982 25.13 -53.33 1.95
CA ASP A 982 23.88 -53.70 1.27
C ASP A 982 23.14 -54.88 1.92
N ALA A 983 23.82 -55.68 2.74
CA ALA A 983 23.18 -56.78 3.48
C ALA A 983 22.23 -56.27 4.58
N CYS A 984 22.42 -55.06 5.10
CA CYS A 984 21.66 -54.49 6.22
C CYS A 984 20.18 -54.20 5.88
N ILE A 985 19.92 -53.77 4.65
CA ILE A 985 18.59 -53.28 4.23
C ILE A 985 17.66 -54.45 3.87
N LEU A 986 18.20 -55.50 3.25
CA LEU A 986 17.50 -56.76 3.04
C LEU A 986 17.18 -57.44 4.39
N LEU A 987 18.10 -57.38 5.36
CA LEU A 987 17.91 -57.88 6.72
C LEU A 987 16.83 -57.15 7.50
N LEU A 988 16.75 -55.81 7.44
CA LEU A 988 15.70 -55.01 8.10
C LEU A 988 14.29 -55.30 7.53
N SER A 989 14.19 -55.57 6.23
CA SER A 989 12.93 -56.01 5.61
C SER A 989 12.53 -57.45 5.98
N LEU A 990 13.52 -58.30 6.34
CA LEU A 990 13.33 -59.68 6.79
C LEU A 990 12.94 -59.74 8.29
N ILE A 991 13.54 -58.87 9.14
CA ILE A 991 13.11 -58.68 10.54
C ILE A 991 11.61 -58.35 10.61
N ALA A 992 11.12 -57.56 9.64
CA ALA A 992 9.73 -57.11 9.56
C ALA A 992 8.73 -58.17 9.06
N LYS A 993 9.18 -59.29 8.47
CA LYS A 993 8.28 -60.32 7.90
C LYS A 993 8.31 -61.67 8.64
N SER A 994 9.36 -61.96 9.39
CA SER A 994 9.43 -63.12 10.28
C SER A 994 10.44 -62.87 11.40
N PRO A 995 10.01 -62.82 12.67
CA PRO A 995 10.90 -62.63 13.82
C PRO A 995 11.70 -63.91 14.09
N ASN A 996 12.65 -64.23 13.22
CA ASN A 996 13.65 -65.27 13.50
C ASN A 996 14.90 -64.61 14.10
N CYS A 997 15.39 -65.16 15.21
CA CYS A 997 16.52 -64.67 16.01
C CYS A 997 17.82 -64.38 15.21
N LEU A 998 17.97 -65.01 14.04
CA LEU A 998 19.10 -64.87 13.11
C LEU A 998 19.35 -63.43 12.62
N ALA A 999 18.32 -62.58 12.62
CA ALA A 999 18.41 -61.25 12.04
C ALA A 999 18.96 -60.17 12.99
N ALA A 1000 18.80 -60.35 14.31
CA ALA A 1000 19.41 -59.48 15.31
C ALA A 1000 20.90 -59.83 15.54
N GLU A 1001 21.26 -61.12 15.44
CA GLU A 1001 22.66 -61.56 15.52
C GLU A 1001 23.53 -61.02 14.39
N THR A 1002 22.96 -60.91 13.18
CA THR A 1002 23.65 -60.35 12.01
C THR A 1002 23.83 -58.84 12.11
N LEU A 1003 22.99 -58.14 12.88
CA LEU A 1003 23.07 -56.69 13.07
C LEU A 1003 24.40 -56.26 13.75
N LYS A 1004 24.97 -57.13 14.58
CA LYS A 1004 26.29 -56.95 15.23
C LYS A 1004 27.45 -56.81 14.24
N ASN A 1005 27.27 -57.31 13.01
CA ASN A 1005 28.32 -57.29 11.98
C ASN A 1005 28.43 -55.95 11.25
N PHE A 1006 27.52 -55.00 11.49
CA PHE A 1006 27.43 -53.72 10.78
C PHE A 1006 27.96 -52.54 11.61
N THR A 1007 29.19 -52.66 12.12
CA THR A 1007 29.80 -51.67 13.03
C THR A 1007 29.94 -50.26 12.43
N SER A 1008 29.97 -50.12 11.10
CA SER A 1008 30.03 -48.82 10.42
C SER A 1008 28.68 -48.07 10.29
N LEU A 1009 27.57 -48.61 10.80
CA LEU A 1009 26.24 -48.04 10.59
C LEU A 1009 26.09 -46.69 11.33
N GLU A 1010 25.71 -45.62 10.59
CA GLU A 1010 25.50 -44.28 11.18
C GLU A 1010 24.03 -43.97 11.52
N VAL A 1011 23.06 -44.59 10.84
CA VAL A 1011 21.63 -44.30 11.01
C VAL A 1011 20.83 -45.60 11.07
N LEU A 1012 20.06 -45.79 12.14
CA LEU A 1012 19.10 -46.87 12.30
C LEU A 1012 17.71 -46.28 12.59
N ASN A 1013 16.72 -46.61 11.77
CA ASN A 1013 15.35 -46.13 11.94
C ASN A 1013 14.38 -47.32 11.95
N LEU A 1014 13.71 -47.52 13.09
CA LEU A 1014 12.71 -48.57 13.30
C LEU A 1014 11.30 -48.00 13.57
N VAL A 1015 11.09 -46.69 13.46
CA VAL A 1015 9.81 -46.03 13.79
C VAL A 1015 8.65 -46.63 12.98
N GLY A 1016 7.54 -46.93 13.67
CA GLY A 1016 6.34 -47.55 13.08
C GLY A 1016 6.29 -49.09 13.16
N GLN A 1017 7.33 -49.76 13.67
CA GLN A 1017 7.35 -51.21 13.84
C GLN A 1017 6.99 -51.62 15.28
N LYS A 1018 5.96 -52.46 15.51
CA LYS A 1018 5.65 -52.95 16.87
C LYS A 1018 6.34 -54.28 17.15
N ILE A 1019 7.38 -54.27 17.97
CA ILE A 1019 8.12 -55.50 18.35
C ILE A 1019 7.51 -56.08 19.63
N THR A 1020 6.79 -57.19 19.50
CA THR A 1020 6.11 -57.86 20.62
C THR A 1020 6.92 -58.99 21.25
N ASP A 1021 7.84 -59.60 20.50
CA ASP A 1021 8.65 -60.75 20.94
C ASP A 1021 9.84 -60.28 21.80
N ARG A 1022 9.93 -60.84 23.01
CA ARG A 1022 10.99 -60.52 23.99
C ARG A 1022 12.38 -61.00 23.54
N ASN A 1023 12.50 -62.20 22.98
CA ASN A 1023 13.80 -62.77 22.61
C ASN A 1023 14.45 -61.99 21.46
N VAL A 1024 13.62 -61.53 20.52
CA VAL A 1024 14.06 -60.64 19.43
C VAL A 1024 14.46 -59.28 19.98
N SER A 1025 13.70 -58.74 20.94
CA SER A 1025 14.00 -57.45 21.58
C SER A 1025 15.30 -57.50 22.39
N GLU A 1026 15.55 -58.59 23.15
CA GLU A 1026 16.80 -58.80 23.88
C GLU A 1026 17.99 -58.94 22.92
N SER A 1027 17.83 -59.72 21.85
CA SER A 1027 18.87 -59.87 20.83
C SER A 1027 19.19 -58.55 20.13
N LEU A 1028 18.16 -57.74 19.82
CA LEU A 1028 18.31 -56.40 19.26
C LEU A 1028 19.02 -55.46 20.23
N ALA A 1029 18.63 -55.45 21.50
CA ALA A 1029 19.27 -54.64 22.54
C ALA A 1029 20.78 -54.94 22.63
N VAL A 1030 21.15 -56.22 22.70
CA VAL A 1030 22.56 -56.64 22.72
C VAL A 1030 23.28 -56.26 21.43
N ALA A 1031 22.62 -56.33 20.27
CA ALA A 1031 23.22 -55.95 19.01
C ALA A 1031 23.49 -54.45 18.88
N LEU A 1032 22.60 -53.59 19.41
CA LEU A 1032 22.79 -52.14 19.44
C LEU A 1032 24.09 -51.75 20.14
N GLY A 1033 24.47 -52.47 21.20
CA GLY A 1033 25.71 -52.22 21.93
C GLY A 1033 26.99 -52.42 21.11
N SER A 1034 26.90 -53.06 19.95
CA SER A 1034 28.04 -53.29 19.04
C SER A 1034 28.18 -52.24 17.93
N LEU A 1035 27.27 -51.25 17.85
CA LEU A 1035 27.19 -50.25 16.77
C LEU A 1035 27.82 -48.90 17.14
N ASP A 1036 29.12 -48.88 17.44
CA ASP A 1036 29.86 -47.71 17.95
C ASP A 1036 29.85 -46.45 17.03
N HIS A 1037 29.61 -46.60 15.73
CA HIS A 1037 29.56 -45.48 14.77
C HIS A 1037 28.17 -44.82 14.63
N LEU A 1038 27.16 -45.29 15.37
CA LEU A 1038 25.78 -44.82 15.23
C LEU A 1038 25.63 -43.35 15.68
N LYS A 1039 25.07 -42.51 14.79
CA LYS A 1039 24.76 -41.09 15.02
C LYS A 1039 23.26 -40.85 15.23
N THR A 1040 22.42 -41.63 14.57
CA THR A 1040 20.96 -41.48 14.64
C THR A 1040 20.31 -42.82 14.94
N LEU A 1041 19.54 -42.89 16.02
CA LEU A 1041 18.80 -44.06 16.43
C LEU A 1041 17.33 -43.70 16.65
N HIS A 1042 16.44 -44.32 15.88
CA HIS A 1042 15.02 -44.23 16.13
C HIS A 1042 14.45 -45.61 16.46
N LEU A 1043 13.94 -45.75 17.68
CA LEU A 1043 13.32 -46.96 18.20
C LEU A 1043 11.80 -46.81 18.23
N SER A 1044 11.13 -47.92 17.95
CA SER A 1044 9.67 -48.06 18.04
C SER A 1044 9.28 -49.01 19.16
N GLY A 1045 8.06 -48.83 19.65
CA GLY A 1045 7.56 -49.55 20.81
C GLY A 1045 7.04 -50.96 20.54
N GLY A 1046 6.41 -51.52 21.56
CA GLY A 1046 5.88 -52.88 21.57
C GLY A 1046 6.15 -53.58 22.89
N THR A 1047 5.34 -54.58 23.23
CA THR A 1047 5.41 -55.26 24.54
C THR A 1047 6.77 -55.91 24.81
N GLY A 1048 7.48 -56.35 23.76
CA GLY A 1048 8.83 -56.90 23.88
C GLY A 1048 9.87 -55.81 24.17
N MET A 1049 9.78 -54.67 23.49
CA MET A 1049 10.69 -53.53 23.68
C MET A 1049 10.54 -52.86 25.04
N LEU A 1050 9.31 -52.78 25.56
CA LEU A 1050 9.05 -52.25 26.91
C LEU A 1050 9.71 -53.10 28.00
N GLN A 1051 9.70 -54.43 27.85
CA GLN A 1051 10.36 -55.36 28.79
C GLN A 1051 11.89 -55.27 28.77
N VAL A 1052 12.49 -54.80 27.67
CA VAL A 1052 13.96 -54.69 27.52
C VAL A 1052 14.48 -53.26 27.52
N ALA A 1053 13.64 -52.27 27.84
CA ALA A 1053 14.00 -50.85 27.79
C ALA A 1053 15.27 -50.54 28.59
N ASN A 1054 15.39 -51.06 29.81
CA ASN A 1054 16.58 -50.91 30.66
C ASN A 1054 17.84 -51.56 30.05
N LEU A 1055 17.69 -52.70 29.36
CA LEU A 1055 18.80 -53.32 28.65
C LEU A 1055 19.25 -52.45 27.48
N VAL A 1056 18.32 -51.87 26.72
CA VAL A 1056 18.63 -50.93 25.63
C VAL A 1056 19.37 -49.71 26.17
N ILE A 1057 18.85 -49.08 27.23
CA ILE A 1057 19.48 -47.92 27.89
C ILE A 1057 20.90 -48.25 28.35
N GLY A 1058 21.11 -49.44 28.93
CA GLY A 1058 22.43 -49.91 29.31
C GLY A 1058 23.41 -50.05 28.14
N GLN A 1059 22.93 -50.35 26.93
CA GLN A 1059 23.77 -50.48 25.73
C GLN A 1059 24.07 -49.13 25.06
N LEU A 1060 23.29 -48.08 25.33
CA LEU A 1060 23.54 -46.73 24.81
C LEU A 1060 24.88 -46.15 25.28
N GLN A 1061 25.44 -46.65 26.40
CA GLN A 1061 26.76 -46.23 26.88
C GLN A 1061 27.89 -46.50 25.86
N ASN A 1062 27.71 -47.49 24.98
CA ASN A 1062 28.67 -47.84 23.93
C ASN A 1062 28.55 -46.93 22.68
N LEU A 1063 27.50 -46.11 22.59
CA LEU A 1063 27.16 -45.28 21.43
C LEU A 1063 27.64 -43.82 21.60
N HIS A 1064 28.96 -43.62 21.63
CA HIS A 1064 29.56 -42.31 21.95
C HIS A 1064 29.30 -41.20 20.91
N ASN A 1065 28.89 -41.55 19.69
CA ASN A 1065 28.64 -40.62 18.58
C ASN A 1065 27.17 -40.25 18.39
N LEU A 1066 26.28 -40.71 19.28
CA LEU A 1066 24.84 -40.53 19.14
C LEU A 1066 24.44 -39.05 19.26
N GLN A 1067 23.80 -38.53 18.21
CA GLN A 1067 23.31 -37.16 18.10
C GLN A 1067 21.77 -37.07 18.16
N PHE A 1068 21.08 -38.11 17.69
CA PHE A 1068 19.61 -38.15 17.62
C PHE A 1068 19.11 -39.47 18.21
N LEU A 1069 18.21 -39.38 19.20
CA LEU A 1069 17.59 -40.53 19.85
C LEU A 1069 16.08 -40.36 19.90
N THR A 1070 15.35 -41.34 19.38
CA THR A 1070 13.89 -41.46 19.53
C THR A 1070 13.56 -42.77 20.25
N MET A 1071 12.79 -42.69 21.33
CA MET A 1071 12.26 -43.84 22.09
C MET A 1071 10.76 -43.65 22.33
N ALA A 1072 9.93 -44.19 21.44
CA ALA A 1072 8.47 -44.05 21.49
C ALA A 1072 7.79 -45.37 21.89
N GLU A 1073 6.72 -45.30 22.70
CA GLU A 1073 5.90 -46.45 23.14
C GLU A 1073 6.70 -47.60 23.81
N MET A 1074 7.77 -47.30 24.55
CA MET A 1074 8.65 -48.33 25.14
C MET A 1074 9.17 -48.02 26.55
N MET A 1075 8.78 -46.90 27.16
CA MET A 1075 9.29 -46.49 28.47
C MET A 1075 8.20 -46.42 29.54
N ASP A 1076 8.63 -46.61 30.78
CA ASP A 1076 7.89 -46.54 32.03
C ASP A 1076 8.68 -45.70 33.08
N ASP A 1077 8.16 -45.58 34.29
CA ASP A 1077 8.79 -44.77 35.35
C ASP A 1077 10.21 -45.24 35.73
N GLU A 1078 10.47 -46.55 35.72
CA GLU A 1078 11.79 -47.06 36.07
C GLU A 1078 12.81 -46.75 34.97
N SER A 1079 12.44 -47.02 33.71
CA SER A 1079 13.31 -46.83 32.56
C SER A 1079 13.61 -45.37 32.26
N ILE A 1080 12.66 -44.44 32.42
CA ILE A 1080 12.95 -43.01 32.25
C ILE A 1080 13.95 -42.49 33.29
N VAL A 1081 13.86 -42.97 34.53
CA VAL A 1081 14.82 -42.61 35.60
C VAL A 1081 16.19 -43.22 35.31
N GLN A 1082 16.26 -44.44 34.77
CA GLN A 1082 17.54 -45.00 34.32
C GLN A 1082 18.14 -44.19 33.17
N LEU A 1083 17.33 -43.74 32.21
CA LEU A 1083 17.78 -42.86 31.13
C LEU A 1083 18.29 -41.52 31.68
N ALA A 1084 17.62 -40.96 32.69
CA ALA A 1084 18.07 -39.73 33.36
C ALA A 1084 19.45 -39.89 34.02
N LYS A 1085 19.70 -41.06 34.62
CA LYS A 1085 20.98 -41.42 35.26
C LYS A 1085 22.08 -41.75 34.24
N ALA A 1086 21.72 -42.02 32.98
CA ALA A 1086 22.65 -42.32 31.91
C ALA A 1086 23.39 -41.04 31.46
N GLY A 1087 24.39 -40.62 32.23
CA GLY A 1087 25.17 -39.37 32.02
C GLY A 1087 26.12 -39.38 30.81
N TYR A 1088 25.89 -40.23 29.81
CA TYR A 1088 26.80 -40.48 28.68
C TYR A 1088 26.45 -39.67 27.41
N PHE A 1089 25.32 -38.95 27.38
CA PHE A 1089 24.77 -38.24 26.20
C PHE A 1089 25.40 -36.86 25.92
N ARG A 1090 26.73 -36.79 25.80
CA ARG A 1090 27.42 -35.48 25.62
C ARG A 1090 27.15 -34.80 24.28
N ARG A 1091 26.98 -35.58 23.20
CA ARG A 1091 26.77 -35.09 21.83
C ARG A 1091 25.32 -35.14 21.36
N LEU A 1092 24.40 -35.48 22.25
CA LEU A 1092 22.99 -35.63 21.91
C LEU A 1092 22.38 -34.24 21.66
N ARG A 1093 21.90 -34.03 20.43
CA ARG A 1093 21.27 -32.78 19.97
C ARG A 1093 19.76 -32.85 20.05
N LYS A 1094 19.20 -34.02 19.75
CA LYS A 1094 17.74 -34.23 19.74
C LYS A 1094 17.35 -35.46 20.54
N LEU A 1095 16.42 -35.27 21.46
CA LEU A 1095 15.84 -36.32 22.29
C LEU A 1095 14.32 -36.33 22.14
N GLU A 1096 13.79 -37.42 21.61
CA GLU A 1096 12.35 -37.61 21.40
C GLU A 1096 11.85 -38.79 22.24
N LEU A 1097 11.02 -38.49 23.25
CA LEU A 1097 10.43 -39.42 24.20
C LEU A 1097 8.90 -39.45 24.08
N HIS A 1098 8.37 -39.17 22.88
CA HIS A 1098 6.93 -39.00 22.67
C HIS A 1098 6.15 -40.31 22.83
N ILE A 1099 4.87 -40.21 23.24
CA ILE A 1099 3.89 -41.30 23.31
C ILE A 1099 4.26 -42.39 24.35
N ASN A 1100 5.12 -42.08 25.32
CA ASN A 1100 5.33 -42.94 26.50
C ASN A 1100 4.26 -42.67 27.56
N ASN A 1101 3.05 -43.19 27.31
CA ASN A 1101 1.87 -42.93 28.12
C ASN A 1101 1.88 -43.66 29.49
N GLU A 1102 2.73 -44.67 29.66
CA GLU A 1102 2.89 -45.40 30.94
C GLU A 1102 3.68 -44.60 31.99
N ILE A 1103 4.43 -43.57 31.58
CA ILE A 1103 5.21 -42.73 32.50
C ILE A 1103 4.28 -41.79 33.26
N THR A 1104 4.34 -41.85 34.58
CA THR A 1104 3.55 -41.02 35.49
C THR A 1104 4.18 -39.64 35.68
N GLU A 1105 3.43 -38.72 36.29
CA GLU A 1105 3.96 -37.40 36.68
C GLU A 1105 5.19 -37.52 37.60
N SER A 1106 5.21 -38.51 38.51
CA SER A 1106 6.35 -38.77 39.38
C SER A 1106 7.60 -39.18 38.61
N GLY A 1107 7.47 -40.06 37.62
CA GLY A 1107 8.60 -40.49 36.78
C GLY A 1107 9.21 -39.31 36.03
N TRP A 1108 8.39 -38.46 35.42
CA TRP A 1108 8.87 -37.23 34.77
C TRP A 1108 9.52 -36.25 35.74
N ARG A 1109 8.96 -36.08 36.95
CA ARG A 1109 9.56 -35.22 37.97
C ARG A 1109 10.94 -35.72 38.37
N GLU A 1110 11.09 -37.02 38.60
CA GLU A 1110 12.39 -37.62 38.93
C GLU A 1110 13.37 -37.51 37.75
N PHE A 1111 12.90 -37.67 36.51
CA PHE A 1111 13.69 -37.39 35.31
C PHE A 1111 14.21 -35.95 35.30
N PHE A 1112 13.35 -34.94 35.48
CA PHE A 1112 13.79 -33.54 35.48
C PHE A 1112 14.76 -33.21 36.63
N GLN A 1113 14.64 -33.89 37.77
CA GLN A 1113 15.55 -33.69 38.89
C GLN A 1113 16.92 -34.35 38.65
N THR A 1114 16.93 -35.53 38.05
CA THR A 1114 18.11 -36.40 37.93
C THR A 1114 18.88 -36.23 36.64
N ALA A 1115 18.21 -35.87 35.54
CA ALA A 1115 18.81 -35.71 34.23
C ALA A 1115 19.78 -34.51 34.26
N ASP A 1116 21.06 -34.84 34.35
CA ASP A 1116 22.18 -33.91 34.31
C ASP A 1116 23.10 -34.33 33.16
N ASN A 1117 23.80 -33.35 32.55
CA ASN A 1117 24.81 -33.56 31.51
C ASN A 1117 24.31 -33.77 30.05
N LEU A 1118 23.47 -32.85 29.55
CA LEU A 1118 23.01 -32.76 28.15
C LEU A 1118 23.41 -31.41 27.50
N PRO A 1119 24.71 -31.14 27.26
CA PRO A 1119 25.19 -29.80 26.91
C PRO A 1119 24.86 -29.37 25.47
N GLU A 1120 24.75 -30.30 24.52
CA GLU A 1120 24.47 -30.02 23.10
C GLU A 1120 22.98 -30.14 22.73
N LEU A 1121 22.09 -30.41 23.70
CA LEU A 1121 20.68 -30.66 23.41
C LEU A 1121 19.99 -29.38 22.92
N SER A 1122 19.53 -29.39 21.68
CA SER A 1122 18.78 -28.31 21.02
C SER A 1122 17.28 -28.54 21.03
N ASP A 1123 16.86 -29.80 20.87
CA ASP A 1123 15.47 -30.20 20.65
C ASP A 1123 15.05 -31.29 21.64
N LEU A 1124 14.00 -31.01 22.40
CA LEU A 1124 13.39 -31.94 23.36
C LEU A 1124 11.91 -32.15 23.03
N ASP A 1125 11.50 -33.40 22.88
CA ASP A 1125 10.10 -33.78 22.71
C ASP A 1125 9.70 -34.79 23.80
N ILE A 1126 8.75 -34.40 24.65
CA ILE A 1126 8.20 -35.19 25.77
C ILE A 1126 6.67 -35.25 25.66
N SER A 1127 6.18 -35.25 24.42
CA SER A 1127 4.75 -35.24 24.11
C SER A 1127 4.05 -36.55 24.50
N ARG A 1128 2.78 -36.47 24.88
CA ARG A 1128 1.90 -37.60 25.20
C ARG A 1128 0.63 -37.52 24.38
N ILE A 1129 -0.04 -38.64 24.16
CA ILE A 1129 -1.31 -38.65 23.44
C ILE A 1129 -2.36 -37.83 24.23
N PHE A 1130 -3.23 -37.10 23.53
CA PHE A 1130 -4.22 -36.22 24.15
C PHE A 1130 -5.23 -36.91 25.09
N THR A 1131 -5.34 -38.24 25.07
CA THR A 1131 -6.16 -39.02 26.00
C THR A 1131 -5.45 -39.38 27.31
N HIS A 1132 -4.12 -39.31 27.36
CA HIS A 1132 -3.31 -39.62 28.54
C HIS A 1132 -2.60 -38.34 28.98
N GLN A 1133 -3.36 -37.44 29.59
CA GLN A 1133 -2.87 -36.11 29.99
C GLN A 1133 -2.16 -36.16 31.35
N ILE A 1134 -1.27 -35.20 31.59
CA ILE A 1134 -0.69 -34.96 32.91
C ILE A 1134 -1.21 -33.63 33.45
N LYS A 1135 -1.92 -33.68 34.58
CA LYS A 1135 -2.10 -32.51 35.45
C LYS A 1135 -0.79 -32.29 36.20
N CYS A 1136 -0.11 -31.19 35.93
CA CYS A 1136 1.19 -30.93 36.50
C CYS A 1136 1.05 -30.34 37.90
N HIS A 1137 1.63 -31.00 38.91
CA HIS A 1137 1.80 -30.37 40.21
C HIS A 1137 2.86 -29.27 40.11
N ALA A 1138 2.72 -28.20 40.88
CA ALA A 1138 3.65 -27.05 40.87
C ALA A 1138 5.13 -27.45 41.09
N THR A 1139 5.37 -28.53 41.85
CA THR A 1139 6.72 -29.08 42.07
C THR A 1139 7.33 -29.68 40.80
N THR A 1140 6.51 -30.27 39.93
CA THR A 1140 6.93 -30.86 38.66
C THR A 1140 7.26 -29.76 37.66
N VAL A 1141 6.42 -28.72 37.57
CA VAL A 1141 6.69 -27.52 36.75
C VAL A 1141 7.97 -26.82 37.21
N THR A 1142 8.16 -26.64 38.53
CA THR A 1142 9.40 -26.07 39.08
C THR A 1142 10.62 -26.91 38.72
N SER A 1143 10.51 -28.25 38.79
CA SER A 1143 11.60 -29.16 38.43
C SER A 1143 11.91 -29.09 36.93
N PHE A 1144 10.88 -29.01 36.09
CA PHE A 1144 11.00 -28.82 34.64
C PHE A 1144 11.69 -27.49 34.30
N VAL A 1145 11.22 -26.37 34.86
CA VAL A 1145 11.81 -25.04 34.61
C VAL A 1145 13.28 -25.01 35.04
N ARG A 1146 13.62 -25.61 36.19
CA ARG A 1146 15.01 -25.77 36.63
C ARG A 1146 15.83 -26.65 35.68
N PHE A 1147 15.26 -27.76 35.20
CA PHE A 1147 15.90 -28.61 34.21
C PHE A 1147 16.21 -27.83 32.93
N VAL A 1148 15.24 -27.12 32.36
CA VAL A 1148 15.43 -26.30 31.16
C VAL A 1148 16.47 -25.21 31.39
N SER A 1149 16.47 -24.55 32.56
CA SER A 1149 17.47 -23.52 32.87
C SER A 1149 18.92 -24.03 32.86
N ARG A 1150 19.13 -25.34 33.07
CA ARG A 1150 20.44 -25.99 32.97
C ARG A 1150 20.85 -26.31 31.53
N LEU A 1151 19.91 -26.39 30.59
CA LEU A 1151 20.12 -26.76 29.19
C LEU A 1151 20.44 -25.56 28.31
N ARG A 1152 21.70 -25.10 28.34
CA ARG A 1152 22.10 -23.84 27.67
C ARG A 1152 21.92 -23.79 26.15
N SER A 1153 21.82 -24.94 25.49
CA SER A 1153 21.71 -25.05 24.03
C SER A 1153 20.28 -25.28 23.53
N VAL A 1154 19.30 -25.44 24.43
CA VAL A 1154 17.93 -25.81 24.03
C VAL A 1154 17.22 -24.63 23.38
N VAL A 1155 16.61 -24.90 22.23
CA VAL A 1155 15.89 -23.92 21.41
C VAL A 1155 14.43 -24.34 21.21
N LYS A 1156 14.14 -25.65 21.26
CA LYS A 1156 12.79 -26.15 21.01
C LYS A 1156 12.38 -27.20 22.04
N ILE A 1157 11.23 -27.00 22.66
CA ILE A 1157 10.62 -27.94 23.59
C ILE A 1157 9.18 -28.23 23.15
N ILE A 1158 8.86 -29.51 22.96
CA ILE A 1158 7.53 -29.98 22.60
C ILE A 1158 6.96 -30.80 23.76
N MET A 1159 5.81 -30.39 24.28
CA MET A 1159 5.15 -30.94 25.47
C MET A 1159 3.65 -31.11 25.26
N TYR A 1160 3.23 -31.67 24.12
CA TYR A 1160 1.81 -31.90 23.91
C TYR A 1160 1.25 -32.86 24.97
N GLY A 1161 0.06 -32.57 25.51
CA GLY A 1161 -0.61 -33.42 26.51
C GLY A 1161 -0.27 -33.08 27.96
N TRP A 1162 0.55 -32.05 28.17
CA TRP A 1162 0.82 -31.45 29.47
C TRP A 1162 -0.16 -30.31 29.73
N LEU A 1163 -0.92 -30.40 30.82
CA LEU A 1163 -1.85 -29.36 31.23
C LEU A 1163 -1.10 -28.32 32.07
N LEU A 1164 -0.78 -27.19 31.44
CA LEU A 1164 -0.13 -26.04 32.06
C LEU A 1164 -1.15 -24.91 32.22
N ASP A 1165 -1.24 -24.35 33.42
CA ASP A 1165 -2.08 -23.18 33.68
C ASP A 1165 -1.38 -21.86 33.29
N GLU A 1166 -2.05 -20.73 33.48
CA GLU A 1166 -1.47 -19.41 33.17
C GLU A 1166 -0.26 -19.06 34.06
N GLY A 1167 -0.26 -19.53 35.31
CA GLY A 1167 0.84 -19.34 36.26
C GLY A 1167 2.10 -20.12 35.86
N ASP A 1168 1.93 -21.35 35.40
CA ASP A 1168 3.01 -22.22 34.91
C ASP A 1168 3.70 -21.62 33.68
N VAL A 1169 2.90 -21.12 32.72
CA VAL A 1169 3.42 -20.46 31.52
C VAL A 1169 4.15 -19.17 31.87
N LYS A 1170 3.64 -18.40 32.85
CA LYS A 1170 4.35 -17.21 33.39
C LYS A 1170 5.68 -17.60 34.05
N MET A 1171 5.71 -18.69 34.82
CA MET A 1171 6.94 -19.19 35.43
C MET A 1171 7.99 -19.59 34.38
N PHE A 1172 7.58 -20.27 33.32
CA PHE A 1172 8.46 -20.60 32.20
C PHE A 1172 8.98 -19.34 31.50
N ASN A 1173 8.10 -18.37 31.21
CA ASN A 1173 8.49 -17.12 30.55
C ASN A 1173 9.48 -16.30 31.39
N ALA A 1174 9.29 -16.23 32.71
CA ALA A 1174 10.23 -15.54 33.62
C ALA A 1174 11.62 -16.22 33.66
N MET A 1175 11.66 -17.55 33.57
CA MET A 1175 12.94 -18.27 33.42
C MET A 1175 13.56 -18.01 32.05
N LYS A 1176 12.75 -18.06 30.98
CA LYS A 1176 13.17 -17.83 29.61
C LYS A 1176 13.86 -16.49 29.43
N GLU A 1177 13.41 -15.43 30.09
CA GLU A 1177 14.06 -14.10 30.08
C GLU A 1177 15.55 -14.16 30.46
N ASN A 1178 15.94 -15.07 31.36
CA ASN A 1178 17.31 -15.22 31.85
C ASN A 1178 18.07 -16.38 31.17
N HIS A 1179 17.45 -17.08 30.23
CA HIS A 1179 18.04 -18.22 29.54
C HIS A 1179 19.03 -17.77 28.44
N PRO A 1180 20.16 -18.48 28.20
CA PRO A 1180 21.08 -18.13 27.12
C PRO A 1180 20.44 -18.07 25.72
N GLN A 1181 19.36 -18.83 25.52
CA GLN A 1181 18.56 -18.88 24.29
C GLN A 1181 17.20 -18.17 24.46
N ALA A 1182 17.11 -17.12 25.31
CA ALA A 1182 15.86 -16.42 25.62
C ALA A 1182 15.05 -16.02 24.37
N SER A 1183 15.71 -15.54 23.32
CA SER A 1183 15.03 -15.07 22.09
C SER A 1183 14.57 -16.20 21.16
N SER A 1184 15.15 -17.40 21.28
CA SER A 1184 14.93 -18.52 20.35
C SER A 1184 14.21 -19.71 20.99
N LEU A 1185 14.12 -19.76 22.33
CA LEU A 1185 13.49 -20.85 23.07
C LEU A 1185 11.96 -20.88 22.86
N ILE A 1186 11.47 -21.89 22.14
CA ILE A 1186 10.05 -22.11 21.86
C ILE A 1186 9.53 -23.26 22.72
N LEU A 1187 8.40 -23.01 23.41
CA LEU A 1187 7.63 -24.02 24.13
C LEU A 1187 6.32 -24.27 23.38
N THR A 1188 6.14 -25.49 22.87
CA THR A 1188 4.93 -25.90 22.18
C THR A 1188 4.20 -26.97 23.00
N PHE A 1189 3.05 -26.62 23.58
CA PHE A 1189 2.29 -27.53 24.45
C PHE A 1189 0.81 -27.70 24.05
N ARG A 1190 0.29 -26.86 23.15
CA ARG A 1190 -1.13 -26.86 22.78
C ARG A 1190 -1.47 -27.94 21.76
N TRP A 1191 -2.42 -28.81 22.09
CA TRP A 1191 -2.97 -29.80 21.17
C TRP A 1191 -3.95 -29.15 20.19
N VAL A 1192 -3.87 -29.52 18.91
CA VAL A 1192 -4.88 -29.17 17.90
C VAL A 1192 -5.74 -30.41 17.62
N LEU A 1193 -7.04 -30.33 17.89
CA LEU A 1193 -7.96 -31.48 17.76
C LEU A 1193 -9.24 -31.13 16.98
N PRO A 1194 -9.84 -32.09 16.25
CA PRO A 1194 -11.08 -31.87 15.51
C PRO A 1194 -12.33 -31.72 16.38
N PHE A 1195 -12.20 -31.88 17.69
CA PHE A 1195 -13.28 -31.79 18.68
C PHE A 1195 -12.82 -31.00 19.90
N SER A 1196 -13.78 -30.39 20.61
CA SER A 1196 -13.51 -29.69 21.87
C SER A 1196 -13.38 -30.68 23.04
N PRO A 1197 -12.51 -30.41 24.03
CA PRO A 1197 -12.48 -31.19 25.25
C PRO A 1197 -13.80 -31.03 26.04
N LYS A 1198 -14.21 -32.07 26.77
CA LYS A 1198 -15.32 -31.99 27.73
C LYS A 1198 -14.88 -31.17 28.93
N ILE A 1199 -15.66 -30.16 29.29
CA ILE A 1199 -15.37 -29.33 30.47
C ILE A 1199 -15.97 -30.03 31.69
N GLU A 1200 -15.12 -30.44 32.63
CA GLU A 1200 -15.52 -30.88 33.96
C GLU A 1200 -15.80 -29.63 34.80
N ASN A 1201 -17.03 -29.52 35.31
CA ASN A 1201 -17.47 -28.42 36.19
C ASN A 1201 -17.06 -28.66 37.63
#